data_AF-A0A6M1Z754-F1
#
_entry.id   AF-A0A6M1Z754-F1
#
_cell.length_a   1.000
_cell.length_b   1.000
_cell.length_c   1.000
_cell.angle_alpha   90.00
_cell.angle_beta   90.00
_cell.angle_gamma   90.00
#
_symmetry.space_group_name_H-M   'P 1'
#
loop_
_entity.id
_entity.type
_entity.pdbx_description
1 polymer ?
#
loop_
_entity_poly.entity_id
_entity_poly.type
_entity_poly.pdbx_seq_one_letter_code
_entity_poly.pdbx_strand_id
1 'polypeptide(L)'
;MKTLADYVILKKLGVGSFGEVYLAKHKIIKQKVALKVLPLELSKNEEFIEKFEKDIGLLTTLDHPSIVKLHNISKAEDRYFLVMDAMVDSNDEILSLDRYLRYKGDVLPEVEVEAILRQIASALDYAHIINFDNDFLAHRSLKLSNIFVRTTDTGLKVHVSDFGLSRLIGEGKVLFQTEKQLLEEMVSNEELIKNPKSDAHTTSKFLENYNFLAPEQKFKDLNEKITFRADIYSFGVLAYYLIAREFPQGYFDLPSKIAPEYKLNWDLLICKCLQKDINRRPEKLIEALNSFLSTEQTDISSLEILSWEEVERKVENAMQMSFEFSQDINNLEKEVKDLNIDPKSVKFTSIEKTDQKPVIKPQKIDRPTYEPDPGAIFQKELNVSYYQPKKAEIKDVEPLLTEMVIVPGGSYTRGSDRGSRDEKPKHKVTINSFALDIHSVTNEQFVRFLEFMGGEKNSDNNDIIRLRNSRIKRTAGKLIIESGYAKHPVVGITWYGAQAYAKWVGKRLPTEAEWEIAASGGEDNAEYPTGADIDHAQANFFNSDTTSVMSYPPNGYGLYDVVGNVYEWCEDWYAYNFYDISMQEPENPTGPQQGVYRVLRGGCWKSLKEDMRCAHRHRNNPGTVNGTYGFRCATDVS
;
A
#
# COMPACT_ATOMS: atom_id res chain seq x y z
N MET A 1 9.06 -16.68 42.07
CA MET A 1 8.32 -17.19 40.88
C MET A 1 7.03 -16.43 40.78
N LYS A 2 6.75 -15.83 39.63
CA LYS A 2 5.46 -15.16 39.39
C LYS A 2 4.39 -16.25 39.24
N THR A 3 3.31 -16.16 40.00
CA THR A 3 2.17 -17.09 39.89
C THR A 3 0.99 -16.38 39.28
N LEU A 4 0.21 -17.07 38.46
CA LEU A 4 -1.05 -16.58 37.90
C LEU A 4 -2.14 -17.59 38.22
N ALA A 5 -3.08 -17.22 39.10
CA ALA A 5 -4.05 -18.14 39.70
C ALA A 5 -3.38 -19.46 40.19
N ASP A 6 -3.81 -20.61 39.66
CA ASP A 6 -3.32 -21.95 40.02
C ASP A 6 -2.05 -22.38 39.25
N TYR A 7 -1.42 -21.47 38.54
CA TYR A 7 -0.28 -21.77 37.69
C TYR A 7 0.99 -21.05 38.16
N VAL A 8 2.11 -21.77 38.08
CA VAL A 8 3.45 -21.22 38.30
C VAL A 8 4.04 -20.90 36.94
N ILE A 9 4.35 -19.63 36.68
CA ILE A 9 4.96 -19.20 35.43
C ILE A 9 6.42 -19.67 35.42
N LEU A 10 6.78 -20.42 34.39
CA LEU A 10 8.14 -20.92 34.17
C LEU A 10 8.95 -19.97 33.29
N LYS A 11 8.40 -19.60 32.13
CA LYS A 11 9.09 -18.78 31.13
C LYS A 11 8.08 -18.05 30.25
N LYS A 12 8.45 -16.88 29.72
CA LYS A 12 7.70 -16.21 28.65
C LYS A 12 8.03 -16.86 27.31
N LEU A 13 7.01 -17.34 26.61
CA LEU A 13 7.13 -18.02 25.33
C LEU A 13 7.12 -17.03 24.16
N GLY A 14 6.36 -15.93 24.28
CA GLY A 14 6.32 -14.88 23.27
C GLY A 14 5.28 -13.81 23.54
N VAL A 15 5.18 -12.86 22.62
CA VAL A 15 4.11 -11.86 22.55
C VAL A 15 3.40 -12.07 21.22
N GLY A 16 2.09 -12.29 21.26
CA GLY A 16 1.25 -12.40 20.07
C GLY A 16 0.31 -11.21 19.94
N SER A 17 -0.47 -11.19 18.86
CA SER A 17 -1.48 -10.15 18.61
C SER A 17 -2.57 -10.07 19.68
N PHE A 18 -2.71 -11.12 20.51
CA PHE A 18 -3.75 -11.25 21.54
C PHE A 18 -3.18 -11.29 22.96
N GLY A 19 -1.96 -10.75 23.15
CA GLY A 19 -1.31 -10.66 24.46
C GLY A 19 -0.11 -11.60 24.62
N GLU A 20 0.32 -11.75 25.87
CA GLU A 20 1.56 -12.45 26.21
C GLU A 20 1.31 -13.93 26.45
N VAL A 21 2.19 -14.78 25.94
CA VAL A 21 2.11 -16.23 26.12
C VAL A 21 3.21 -16.69 27.06
N TYR A 22 2.83 -17.46 28.07
CA TYR A 22 3.73 -17.97 29.11
C TYR A 22 3.66 -19.48 29.18
N LEU A 23 4.81 -20.14 29.30
CA LEU A 23 4.87 -21.52 29.74
C LEU A 23 4.64 -21.52 31.25
N ALA A 24 3.66 -22.30 31.68
CA ALA A 24 3.35 -22.43 33.09
C ALA A 24 3.13 -23.88 33.47
N LYS A 25 3.20 -24.14 34.78
CA LYS A 25 2.94 -25.44 35.36
C LYS A 25 1.82 -25.34 36.37
N HIS A 26 0.80 -26.18 36.24
CA HIS A 26 -0.29 -26.22 37.20
C HIS A 26 0.25 -26.62 38.59
N LYS A 27 -0.13 -25.90 39.65
CA LYS A 27 0.41 -26.07 41.02
C LYS A 27 0.22 -27.48 41.56
N ILE A 28 -0.96 -28.07 41.32
CA ILE A 28 -1.34 -29.40 41.83
C ILE A 28 -0.99 -30.50 40.82
N ILE A 29 -1.64 -30.51 39.66
CA ILE A 29 -1.52 -31.57 38.63
C ILE A 29 -0.10 -31.65 38.03
N LYS A 30 0.72 -30.60 38.19
CA LYS A 30 2.09 -30.51 37.64
C LYS A 30 2.16 -30.61 36.11
N GLN A 31 1.03 -30.56 35.40
CA GLN A 31 0.98 -30.49 33.95
C GLN A 31 1.52 -29.14 33.46
N LYS A 32 2.31 -29.17 32.37
CA LYS A 32 2.75 -27.97 31.65
C LYS A 32 1.65 -27.51 30.70
N VAL A 33 1.38 -26.21 30.70
CA VAL A 33 0.38 -25.55 29.85
C VAL A 33 0.96 -24.26 29.31
N ALA A 34 0.44 -23.79 28.18
CA ALA A 34 0.67 -22.44 27.73
C ALA A 34 -0.49 -21.55 28.23
N LEU A 35 -0.15 -20.40 28.81
CA LEU A 35 -1.09 -19.40 29.29
C LEU A 35 -1.01 -18.17 28.41
N LYS A 36 -2.10 -17.85 27.70
CA LYS A 36 -2.20 -16.62 26.92
C LYS A 36 -2.96 -15.58 27.72
N VAL A 37 -2.26 -14.58 28.24
CA VAL A 37 -2.82 -13.52 29.07
C VAL A 37 -3.31 -12.39 28.17
N LEU A 38 -4.61 -12.10 28.23
CA LEU A 38 -5.21 -11.04 27.44
C LEU A 38 -4.79 -9.65 27.97
N PRO A 39 -4.69 -8.64 27.09
CA PRO A 39 -4.47 -7.26 27.48
C PRO A 39 -5.52 -6.76 28.49
N LEU A 40 -5.10 -5.84 29.38
CA LEU A 40 -5.96 -5.29 30.43
C LEU A 40 -7.11 -4.46 29.84
N GLU A 41 -6.86 -3.79 28.72
CA GLU A 41 -7.81 -2.94 28.01
C GLU A 41 -8.99 -3.76 27.47
N LEU A 42 -8.72 -4.96 26.95
CA LEU A 42 -9.76 -5.89 26.52
C LEU A 42 -10.51 -6.46 27.72
N SER A 43 -9.78 -6.80 28.79
CA SER A 43 -10.36 -7.37 30.02
C SER A 43 -11.26 -6.40 30.80
N LYS A 44 -11.32 -5.12 30.41
CA LYS A 44 -12.19 -4.08 30.99
C LYS A 44 -13.36 -3.67 30.10
N ASN A 45 -13.42 -4.15 28.86
CA ASN A 45 -14.48 -3.77 27.93
C ASN A 45 -15.67 -4.72 28.09
N GLU A 46 -16.80 -4.22 28.60
CA GLU A 46 -18.01 -5.02 28.87
C GLU A 46 -18.57 -5.70 27.61
N GLU A 47 -18.64 -4.99 26.48
CA GLU A 47 -19.11 -5.54 25.20
C GLU A 47 -18.21 -6.69 24.70
N PHE A 48 -16.89 -6.55 24.90
CA PHE A 48 -15.94 -7.62 24.60
C PHE A 48 -16.15 -8.82 25.52
N ILE A 49 -16.31 -8.59 26.83
CA ILE A 49 -16.48 -9.67 27.81
C ILE A 49 -17.77 -10.46 27.52
N GLU A 50 -18.89 -9.79 27.24
CA GLU A 50 -20.14 -10.46 26.89
C GLU A 50 -20.01 -11.34 25.64
N LYS A 51 -19.36 -10.83 24.58
CA LYS A 51 -19.10 -11.61 23.37
C LYS A 51 -18.11 -12.75 23.63
N PHE A 52 -17.09 -12.48 24.43
CA PHE A 52 -16.05 -13.42 24.79
C PHE A 52 -16.63 -14.60 25.57
N GLU A 53 -17.47 -14.35 26.58
CA GLU A 53 -18.14 -15.39 27.36
C GLU A 53 -19.10 -16.23 26.51
N LYS A 54 -19.77 -15.62 25.52
CA LYS A 54 -20.66 -16.31 24.59
C LYS A 54 -19.92 -17.29 23.66
N ASP A 55 -18.84 -16.84 23.03
CA ASP A 55 -18.17 -17.59 21.96
C ASP A 55 -17.15 -18.61 22.51
N ILE A 56 -16.57 -18.36 23.67
CA ILE A 56 -15.43 -19.17 24.12
C ILE A 56 -15.81 -20.58 24.59
N GLY A 57 -17.01 -20.77 25.15
CA GLY A 57 -17.48 -22.11 25.50
C GLY A 57 -17.40 -23.04 24.31
N LEU A 58 -17.71 -22.53 23.12
CA LEU A 58 -17.66 -23.27 21.87
C LEU A 58 -16.21 -23.50 21.40
N LEU A 59 -15.33 -22.51 21.53
CA LEU A 59 -13.91 -22.68 21.19
C LEU A 59 -13.19 -23.74 22.05
N THR A 60 -13.61 -23.93 23.31
CA THR A 60 -13.07 -25.02 24.15
C THR A 60 -13.50 -26.42 23.70
N THR A 61 -14.54 -26.53 22.86
CA THR A 61 -15.01 -27.82 22.32
C THR A 61 -14.23 -28.29 21.09
N LEU A 62 -13.38 -27.44 20.51
CA LEU A 62 -12.57 -27.79 19.35
C LEU A 62 -11.61 -28.92 19.70
N ASP A 63 -11.73 -30.02 18.98
CA ASP A 63 -10.92 -31.22 19.19
C ASP A 63 -10.46 -31.77 17.83
N HIS A 64 -9.24 -31.40 17.46
CA HIS A 64 -8.63 -31.82 16.21
C HIS A 64 -7.12 -32.00 16.42
N PRO A 65 -6.50 -33.07 15.89
CA PRO A 65 -5.09 -33.39 16.14
C PRO A 65 -4.10 -32.29 15.69
N SER A 66 -4.51 -31.42 14.77
CA SER A 66 -3.70 -30.32 14.26
C SER A 66 -4.16 -28.94 14.74
N ILE A 67 -5.00 -28.85 15.79
CA ILE A 67 -5.40 -27.60 16.44
C ILE A 67 -4.88 -27.61 17.87
N VAL A 68 -4.28 -26.51 18.32
CA VAL A 68 -3.86 -26.36 19.73
C VAL A 68 -5.11 -26.29 20.61
N LYS A 69 -5.26 -27.26 21.52
CA LYS A 69 -6.45 -27.36 22.35
C LYS A 69 -6.52 -26.24 23.38
N LEU A 70 -7.69 -25.60 23.47
CA LEU A 70 -8.04 -24.68 24.54
C LEU A 70 -8.74 -25.47 25.65
N HIS A 71 -8.09 -25.63 26.81
CA HIS A 71 -8.65 -26.40 27.91
C HIS A 71 -9.71 -25.62 28.68
N ASN A 72 -9.40 -24.37 29.04
CA ASN A 72 -10.28 -23.50 29.79
C ASN A 72 -9.80 -22.04 29.73
N ILE A 73 -10.61 -21.17 30.32
CA ILE A 73 -10.25 -19.80 30.62
C ILE A 73 -10.23 -19.63 32.13
N SER A 74 -9.41 -18.71 32.61
CA SER A 74 -9.51 -18.23 33.98
C SER A 74 -9.22 -16.73 34.03
N LYS A 75 -9.45 -16.12 35.19
CA LYS A 75 -9.25 -14.70 35.45
C LYS A 75 -8.38 -14.53 36.68
N ALA A 76 -7.38 -13.67 36.60
CA ALA A 76 -6.54 -13.29 37.73
C ALA A 76 -6.14 -11.83 37.58
N GLU A 77 -6.13 -11.07 38.69
CA GLU A 77 -5.67 -9.67 38.71
C GLU A 77 -6.36 -8.80 37.64
N ASP A 78 -7.68 -8.97 37.49
CA ASP A 78 -8.52 -8.30 36.48
C ASP A 78 -8.13 -8.56 35.01
N ARG A 79 -7.39 -9.65 34.74
CA ARG A 79 -7.04 -10.09 33.40
C ARG A 79 -7.56 -11.50 33.14
N TYR A 80 -8.20 -11.68 31.99
CA TYR A 80 -8.53 -13.01 31.49
C TYR A 80 -7.29 -13.66 30.88
N PHE A 81 -7.16 -14.97 31.04
CA PHE A 81 -6.13 -15.75 30.38
C PHE A 81 -6.65 -17.10 29.92
N LEU A 82 -6.18 -17.51 28.74
CA LEU A 82 -6.51 -18.78 28.10
C LEU A 82 -5.50 -19.84 28.51
N VAL A 83 -5.97 -21.03 28.83
CA VAL A 83 -5.14 -22.19 29.17
C VAL A 83 -5.18 -23.17 28.01
N MET A 84 -4.03 -23.42 27.40
CA MET A 84 -3.91 -24.23 26.18
C MET A 84 -2.79 -25.26 26.28
N ASP A 85 -2.80 -26.23 25.36
CA ASP A 85 -1.72 -27.20 25.24
C ASP A 85 -0.36 -26.50 25.07
N ALA A 86 0.66 -26.98 25.80
CA ALA A 86 2.01 -26.44 25.68
C ALA A 86 2.74 -27.07 24.47
N MET A 87 2.90 -26.29 23.40
CA MET A 87 3.61 -26.71 22.17
C MET A 87 5.14 -26.60 22.32
N VAL A 88 5.70 -27.26 23.33
CA VAL A 88 7.15 -27.21 23.63
C VAL A 88 7.83 -28.58 23.49
N ASP A 89 9.11 -28.54 23.14
CA ASP A 89 10.00 -29.72 23.09
C ASP A 89 10.50 -30.13 24.49
N SER A 90 11.45 -31.07 24.55
CA SER A 90 12.07 -31.51 25.81
C SER A 90 12.85 -30.42 26.54
N ASN A 91 13.26 -29.38 25.83
CA ASN A 91 14.01 -28.23 26.35
C ASN A 91 13.11 -27.05 26.70
N ASP A 92 11.78 -27.24 26.69
CA ASP A 92 10.80 -26.18 26.93
C ASP A 92 10.83 -25.06 25.86
N GLU A 93 11.29 -25.37 24.65
CA GLU A 93 11.33 -24.46 23.51
C GLU A 93 10.19 -24.73 22.53
N ILE A 94 9.66 -23.65 21.96
CA ILE A 94 8.69 -23.71 20.86
C ILE A 94 9.46 -23.73 19.53
N LEU A 95 8.96 -24.55 18.61
CA LEU A 95 9.37 -24.52 17.21
C LEU A 95 8.19 -24.10 16.34
N SER A 96 8.09 -22.80 16.07
CA SER A 96 7.17 -22.25 15.08
C SER A 96 7.63 -22.59 13.66
N LEU A 97 6.72 -22.52 12.70
CA LEU A 97 7.02 -22.81 11.30
C LEU A 97 8.08 -21.84 10.76
N ASP A 98 8.02 -20.55 11.09
CA ASP A 98 9.05 -19.57 10.67
C ASP A 98 10.47 -20.01 11.11
N ARG A 99 10.59 -20.51 12.34
CA ARG A 99 11.88 -20.97 12.89
C ARG A 99 12.29 -22.31 12.30
N TYR A 100 11.33 -23.20 12.07
CA TYR A 100 11.54 -24.49 11.42
C TYR A 100 12.13 -24.33 10.01
N LEU A 101 11.55 -23.43 9.21
CA LEU A 101 12.00 -23.18 7.84
C LEU A 101 13.44 -22.66 7.79
N ARG A 102 13.82 -21.77 8.72
CA ARG A 102 15.19 -21.25 8.82
C ARG A 102 16.22 -22.33 9.15
N TYR A 103 15.85 -23.33 9.95
CA TYR A 103 16.75 -24.44 10.27
C TYR A 103 16.89 -25.44 9.12
N LYS A 104 15.84 -25.64 8.32
CA LYS A 104 15.82 -26.61 7.21
C LYS A 104 16.51 -26.10 5.94
N GLY A 105 16.61 -24.79 5.74
CA GLY A 105 17.20 -24.17 4.55
C GLY A 105 16.17 -23.85 3.46
N ASP A 106 16.67 -23.45 2.29
CA ASP A 106 15.86 -22.75 1.27
C ASP A 106 14.79 -23.63 0.60
N VAL A 107 15.02 -24.94 0.44
CA VAL A 107 14.07 -25.82 -0.28
C VAL A 107 13.62 -26.98 0.61
N LEU A 108 12.30 -27.13 0.80
CA LEU A 108 11.73 -28.29 1.45
C LEU A 108 11.52 -29.44 0.45
N PRO A 109 11.58 -30.71 0.86
CA PRO A 109 11.11 -31.81 0.03
C PRO A 109 9.60 -31.72 -0.21
N GLU A 110 9.13 -32.05 -1.43
CA GLU A 110 7.70 -32.02 -1.79
C GLU A 110 6.80 -32.80 -0.81
N VAL A 111 7.26 -33.97 -0.37
CA VAL A 111 6.56 -34.82 0.62
C VAL A 111 6.38 -34.09 1.96
N GLU A 112 7.35 -33.26 2.34
CA GLU A 112 7.30 -32.50 3.59
C GLU A 112 6.34 -31.30 3.46
N VAL A 113 6.39 -30.59 2.32
CA VAL A 113 5.44 -29.51 1.99
C VAL A 113 4.01 -30.03 2.03
N GLU A 114 3.76 -31.16 1.37
CA GLU A 114 2.47 -31.84 1.33
C GLU A 114 1.98 -32.26 2.72
N ALA A 115 2.86 -32.86 3.54
CA ALA A 115 2.52 -33.30 4.89
C ALA A 115 2.16 -32.13 5.83
N ILE A 116 2.84 -30.98 5.68
CA ILE A 116 2.53 -29.75 6.43
C ILE A 116 1.17 -29.21 5.98
N LEU A 117 0.99 -29.00 4.68
CA LEU A 117 -0.22 -28.39 4.12
C LEU A 117 -1.46 -29.27 4.35
N ARG A 118 -1.34 -30.60 4.27
CA ARG A 118 -2.46 -31.52 4.54
C ARG A 118 -2.96 -31.42 5.99
N GLN A 119 -2.04 -31.33 6.95
CA GLN A 119 -2.42 -31.20 8.37
C GLN A 119 -3.12 -29.86 8.65
N ILE A 120 -2.66 -28.78 8.01
CA ILE A 120 -3.27 -27.44 8.13
C ILE A 120 -4.63 -27.40 7.42
N ALA A 121 -4.73 -27.95 6.21
CA ALA A 121 -5.98 -28.07 5.47
C ALA A 121 -7.04 -28.84 6.27
N SER A 122 -6.67 -29.95 6.90
CA SER A 122 -7.57 -30.74 7.76
C SER A 122 -8.08 -29.92 8.95
N ALA A 123 -7.22 -29.11 9.58
CA ALA A 123 -7.63 -28.25 10.70
C ALA A 123 -8.59 -27.13 10.24
N LEU A 124 -8.28 -26.49 9.11
CA LEU A 124 -9.13 -25.43 8.54
C LEU A 124 -10.48 -25.99 8.11
N ASP A 125 -10.52 -27.08 7.35
CA ASP A 125 -11.77 -27.72 6.92
C ASP A 125 -12.62 -28.17 8.12
N TYR A 126 -12.00 -28.69 9.18
CA TYR A 126 -12.70 -29.03 10.44
C TYR A 126 -13.32 -27.80 11.10
N ALA A 127 -12.65 -26.66 11.12
CA ALA A 127 -13.21 -25.44 11.67
C ALA A 127 -14.34 -24.89 10.78
N HIS A 128 -14.16 -24.90 9.46
CA HIS A 128 -15.07 -24.28 8.49
C HIS A 128 -16.45 -24.94 8.44
N ILE A 129 -16.62 -26.16 8.95
CA ILE A 129 -17.93 -26.82 9.07
C ILE A 129 -18.70 -26.42 10.34
N ILE A 130 -18.04 -25.79 11.31
CA ILE A 130 -18.65 -25.42 12.59
C ILE A 130 -19.31 -24.04 12.43
N ASN A 131 -20.64 -23.97 12.57
CA ASN A 131 -21.42 -22.75 12.39
C ASN A 131 -21.85 -22.15 13.75
N PHE A 132 -21.62 -20.84 13.91
CA PHE A 132 -21.96 -20.05 15.09
C PHE A 132 -22.76 -18.80 14.70
N ASP A 133 -24.07 -18.81 14.97
CA ASP A 133 -24.97 -17.68 14.68
C ASP A 133 -24.88 -17.18 13.22
N ASN A 134 -25.04 -18.08 12.25
CA ASN A 134 -24.95 -17.79 10.81
C ASN A 134 -23.57 -17.28 10.37
N ASP A 135 -22.51 -17.78 11.00
CA ASP A 135 -21.12 -17.53 10.61
C ASP A 135 -20.28 -18.77 10.88
N PHE A 136 -19.55 -19.23 9.88
CA PHE A 136 -18.68 -20.39 10.05
C PHE A 136 -17.41 -19.98 10.80
N LEU A 137 -16.93 -20.87 11.68
CA LEU A 137 -15.69 -20.66 12.40
C LEU A 137 -14.53 -20.58 11.40
N ALA A 138 -13.77 -19.49 11.49
CA ALA A 138 -12.61 -19.21 10.66
C ALA A 138 -11.45 -18.78 11.54
N HIS A 139 -10.22 -19.02 11.08
CA HIS A 139 -9.01 -18.59 11.75
C HIS A 139 -8.77 -17.08 11.58
N ARG A 140 -8.88 -16.58 10.34
CA ARG A 140 -8.72 -15.17 9.90
C ARG A 140 -7.37 -14.51 10.22
N SER A 141 -6.38 -15.29 10.66
CA SER A 141 -5.06 -14.82 11.08
C SER A 141 -3.99 -15.90 10.90
N LEU A 142 -4.15 -16.76 9.89
CA LEU A 142 -3.19 -17.81 9.58
C LEU A 142 -1.86 -17.18 9.16
N LYS A 143 -0.76 -17.59 9.79
CA LYS A 143 0.60 -17.09 9.53
C LYS A 143 1.65 -18.06 10.08
N LEU A 144 2.91 -17.93 9.67
CA LEU A 144 3.98 -18.85 10.05
C LEU A 144 4.16 -18.95 11.58
N SER A 145 4.07 -17.83 12.29
CA SER A 145 4.22 -17.78 13.76
C SER A 145 3.08 -18.43 14.54
N ASN A 146 1.92 -18.67 13.91
CA ASN A 146 0.76 -19.33 14.53
C ASN A 146 0.75 -20.84 14.29
N ILE A 147 1.72 -21.36 13.54
CA ILE A 147 1.84 -22.77 13.18
C ILE A 147 3.04 -23.36 13.93
N PHE A 148 2.81 -24.38 14.74
CA PHE A 148 3.85 -25.08 15.49
C PHE A 148 4.18 -26.41 14.86
N VAL A 149 5.48 -26.72 14.80
CA VAL A 149 6.02 -27.90 14.16
C VAL A 149 6.72 -28.76 15.21
N ARG A 150 6.42 -30.06 15.22
CA ARG A 150 7.07 -31.03 16.09
C ARG A 150 7.48 -32.25 15.28
N THR A 151 8.74 -32.62 15.39
CA THR A 151 9.21 -33.91 14.86
C THR A 151 8.94 -34.99 15.90
N THR A 152 8.21 -36.03 15.53
CA THR A 152 7.99 -37.22 16.37
C THR A 152 8.51 -38.46 15.65
N ASP A 153 8.59 -39.58 16.36
CA ASP A 153 9.00 -40.88 15.79
C ASP A 153 8.11 -41.33 14.63
N THR A 154 6.87 -40.84 14.59
CA THR A 154 5.86 -41.11 13.56
C THR A 154 5.85 -40.09 12.42
N GLY A 155 6.79 -39.14 12.40
CA GLY A 155 6.91 -38.10 11.38
C GLY A 155 6.64 -36.69 11.89
N LEU A 156 6.39 -35.76 10.95
CA LEU A 156 6.17 -34.35 11.25
C LEU A 156 4.73 -34.09 11.71
N LYS A 157 4.56 -33.47 12.87
CA LYS A 157 3.27 -33.04 13.42
C LYS A 157 3.16 -31.53 13.39
N VAL A 158 2.02 -31.03 12.91
CA VAL A 158 1.74 -29.61 12.79
C VAL A 158 0.51 -29.25 13.62
N HIS A 159 0.61 -28.20 14.43
CA HIS A 159 -0.50 -27.69 15.24
C HIS A 159 -0.70 -26.21 14.96
N VAL A 160 -1.93 -25.84 14.64
CA VAL A 160 -2.32 -24.46 14.37
C VAL A 160 -2.95 -23.88 15.63
N SER A 161 -2.48 -22.70 16.04
CA SER A 161 -2.95 -21.98 17.22
C SER A 161 -3.91 -20.85 16.86
N ASP A 162 -4.50 -20.21 17.87
CA ASP A 162 -5.31 -18.99 17.72
C ASP A 162 -6.60 -19.11 16.88
N PHE A 163 -7.13 -20.33 16.72
CA PHE A 163 -8.41 -20.57 16.06
C PHE A 163 -9.57 -19.82 16.74
N GLY A 164 -10.33 -19.07 15.94
CA GLY A 164 -11.54 -18.38 16.38
C GLY A 164 -11.34 -17.20 17.33
N LEU A 165 -10.11 -16.94 17.81
CA LEU A 165 -9.83 -15.84 18.74
C LEU A 165 -10.08 -14.46 18.11
N SER A 166 -9.95 -14.35 16.79
CA SER A 166 -10.26 -13.13 16.02
C SER A 166 -11.75 -12.73 16.12
N ARG A 167 -12.66 -13.71 16.26
CA ARG A 167 -14.10 -13.47 16.41
C ARG A 167 -14.42 -12.77 17.73
N LEU A 168 -13.68 -13.08 18.78
CA LEU A 168 -13.88 -12.53 20.13
C LEU A 168 -13.67 -11.00 20.19
N ILE A 169 -12.80 -10.45 19.34
CA ILE A 169 -12.33 -9.05 19.44
C ILE A 169 -13.06 -8.09 18.47
N GLY A 170 -13.71 -8.64 17.44
CA GLY A 170 -14.36 -7.85 16.39
C GLY A 170 -13.38 -7.48 15.26
N GLU A 171 -13.85 -7.60 14.02
CA GLU A 171 -13.03 -7.60 12.80
C GLU A 171 -12.18 -6.34 12.61
N GLY A 172 -12.62 -5.19 13.14
CA GLY A 172 -11.88 -3.92 13.05
C GLY A 172 -10.77 -3.71 14.09
N LYS A 173 -10.74 -4.47 15.19
CA LYS A 173 -9.82 -4.24 16.33
C LYS A 173 -8.53 -5.08 16.28
N VAL A 174 -8.51 -6.15 15.47
CA VAL A 174 -7.31 -6.99 15.26
C VAL A 174 -6.26 -6.25 14.42
N LEU A 175 -6.70 -5.52 13.38
CA LEU A 175 -5.86 -4.59 12.62
C LEU A 175 -5.30 -3.50 13.53
N PHE A 176 -6.14 -2.87 14.34
CA PHE A 176 -5.73 -1.83 15.30
C PHE A 176 -4.70 -2.32 16.34
N GLN A 177 -4.81 -3.55 16.85
CA GLN A 177 -3.81 -4.10 17.78
C GLN A 177 -2.50 -4.49 17.09
N THR A 178 -2.57 -4.93 15.83
CA THR A 178 -1.38 -5.20 15.00
C THR A 178 -0.67 -3.89 14.63
N GLU A 179 -1.42 -2.82 14.35
CA GLU A 179 -0.94 -1.45 14.13
C GLU A 179 -0.39 -0.81 15.42
N LYS A 180 -0.99 -1.10 16.58
CA LYS A 180 -0.50 -0.64 17.89
C LYS A 180 0.82 -1.32 18.30
N GLN A 181 0.96 -2.63 18.05
CA GLN A 181 2.23 -3.33 18.23
C GLN A 181 3.36 -2.73 17.38
N LEU A 182 3.03 -2.34 16.14
CA LEU A 182 3.90 -1.59 15.24
C LEU A 182 4.37 -0.27 15.86
N LEU A 183 3.45 0.56 16.35
CA LEU A 183 3.78 1.83 17.00
C LEU A 183 4.66 1.64 18.24
N GLU A 184 4.38 0.63 19.06
CA GLU A 184 5.15 0.34 20.28
C GLU A 184 6.56 -0.23 19.98
N GLU A 185 6.71 -1.06 18.94
CA GLU A 185 8.02 -1.59 18.50
C GLU A 185 8.88 -0.54 17.78
N MET A 186 8.26 0.39 17.05
CA MET A 186 8.96 1.50 16.39
C MET A 186 9.43 2.56 17.40
N VAL A 187 8.68 2.79 18.48
CA VAL A 187 9.03 3.77 19.53
C VAL A 187 10.10 3.22 20.50
N SER A 188 10.20 1.90 20.67
CA SER A 188 11.14 1.28 21.61
C SER A 188 12.56 1.04 21.07
N ASN A 189 12.79 1.22 19.76
CA ASN A 189 14.09 0.99 19.12
C ASN A 189 14.63 2.22 18.39
N GLU A 190 15.03 3.25 19.13
CA GLU A 190 15.76 4.42 18.59
C GLU A 190 17.11 4.04 17.92
N GLU A 191 17.66 2.85 18.19
CA GLU A 191 18.92 2.38 17.58
C GLU A 191 18.78 1.79 16.17
N LEU A 192 17.60 1.30 15.77
CA LEU A 192 17.37 0.74 14.42
C LEU A 192 17.39 1.82 13.32
N ILE A 193 17.09 3.07 13.67
CA ILE A 193 17.12 4.23 12.76
C ILE A 193 18.56 4.67 12.44
N LYS A 194 19.53 4.33 13.31
CA LYS A 194 20.91 4.81 13.21
C LYS A 194 21.88 3.80 12.56
N ASN A 195 21.49 2.53 12.43
CA ASN A 195 22.36 1.49 11.85
C ASN A 195 21.55 0.45 11.04
N PRO A 196 21.41 0.61 9.72
CA PRO A 196 20.63 -0.31 8.87
C PRO A 196 21.25 -1.70 8.70
N LYS A 197 22.47 -1.92 9.22
CA LYS A 197 23.24 -3.15 9.03
C LYS A 197 23.13 -4.16 10.18
N SER A 198 22.39 -3.85 11.24
CA SER A 198 22.15 -4.79 12.34
C SER A 198 20.66 -5.11 12.44
N ASP A 199 20.33 -6.33 12.01
CA ASP A 199 19.09 -7.06 12.17
C ASP A 199 17.87 -6.59 11.36
N ALA A 200 17.86 -7.01 10.09
CA ALA A 200 16.71 -7.05 9.16
C ALA A 200 15.50 -7.91 9.64
N HIS A 201 15.40 -8.17 10.94
CA HIS A 201 14.53 -9.20 11.50
C HIS A 201 13.19 -8.67 12.04
N THR A 202 13.16 -7.41 12.47
CA THR A 202 11.99 -6.83 13.16
C THR A 202 11.04 -6.15 12.17
N THR A 203 11.57 -5.45 11.16
CA THR A 203 10.81 -4.88 10.02
C THR A 203 10.15 -5.96 9.14
N SER A 204 10.62 -7.21 9.23
CA SER A 204 10.14 -8.36 8.43
C SER A 204 8.80 -8.95 8.89
N LYS A 205 8.50 -8.97 10.20
CA LYS A 205 7.34 -9.72 10.74
C LYS A 205 5.99 -9.08 10.43
N PHE A 206 5.94 -7.75 10.31
CA PHE A 206 4.72 -7.05 9.91
C PHE A 206 4.37 -7.35 8.45
N LEU A 207 5.32 -7.15 7.53
CA LEU A 207 5.14 -7.43 6.11
C LEU A 207 4.75 -8.90 5.89
N GLU A 208 5.38 -9.82 6.65
CA GLU A 208 5.01 -11.23 6.68
C GLU A 208 3.53 -11.42 7.03
N ASN A 209 3.07 -10.86 8.16
CA ASN A 209 1.67 -10.97 8.60
C ASN A 209 0.69 -10.33 7.60
N TYR A 210 1.08 -9.19 7.03
CA TYR A 210 0.28 -8.48 6.05
C TYR A 210 0.10 -9.30 4.76
N ASN A 211 1.15 -9.97 4.31
CA ASN A 211 1.11 -10.80 3.11
C ASN A 211 0.14 -11.98 3.26
N PHE A 212 -0.02 -12.57 4.44
CA PHE A 212 -1.00 -13.65 4.59
C PHE A 212 -2.46 -13.21 4.48
N LEU A 213 -2.78 -11.93 4.70
CA LEU A 213 -4.18 -11.47 4.71
C LEU A 213 -4.83 -11.58 3.33
N ALA A 214 -6.08 -12.03 3.32
CA ALA A 214 -6.89 -12.07 2.12
C ALA A 214 -7.29 -10.64 1.68
N PRO A 215 -7.59 -10.43 0.39
CA PRO A 215 -7.96 -9.12 -0.17
C PRO A 215 -9.14 -8.47 0.55
N GLU A 216 -10.17 -9.26 0.87
CA GLU A 216 -11.34 -8.82 1.63
C GLU A 216 -11.02 -8.45 3.09
N GLN A 217 -9.94 -9.00 3.66
CA GLN A 217 -9.47 -8.61 5.00
C GLN A 217 -8.66 -7.33 4.96
N LYS A 218 -7.97 -7.07 3.84
CA LYS A 218 -7.14 -5.87 3.65
C LYS A 218 -7.98 -4.63 3.32
N PHE A 219 -9.14 -4.79 2.66
CA PHE A 219 -9.88 -3.67 2.05
C PHE A 219 -11.34 -3.59 2.53
N LYS A 220 -11.63 -2.63 3.41
CA LYS A 220 -12.98 -2.38 3.98
C LYS A 220 -14.02 -1.76 3.03
N ASP A 221 -13.64 -1.37 1.80
CA ASP A 221 -14.59 -0.82 0.82
C ASP A 221 -15.49 -1.87 0.17
N LEU A 222 -15.23 -3.16 0.41
CA LEU A 222 -16.14 -4.24 0.06
C LEU A 222 -17.10 -4.39 1.24
N ASN A 223 -18.37 -4.00 1.08
CA ASN A 223 -19.45 -4.24 2.06
C ASN A 223 -19.76 -5.74 2.30
N GLU A 224 -18.76 -6.62 2.13
CA GLU A 224 -18.86 -8.06 2.20
C GLU A 224 -18.33 -8.56 3.55
N LYS A 225 -19.11 -9.39 4.23
CA LYS A 225 -18.71 -10.04 5.49
C LYS A 225 -17.50 -10.95 5.24
N ILE A 226 -16.45 -10.82 6.05
CA ILE A 226 -15.27 -11.69 5.95
C ILE A 226 -15.69 -13.12 6.31
N THR A 227 -15.62 -14.03 5.34
CA THR A 227 -15.98 -15.44 5.51
C THR A 227 -14.75 -16.31 5.78
N PHE A 228 -14.97 -17.61 6.02
CA PHE A 228 -13.88 -18.60 6.13
C PHE A 228 -13.02 -18.71 4.87
N ARG A 229 -13.48 -18.21 3.73
CA ARG A 229 -12.74 -18.18 2.46
C ARG A 229 -11.46 -17.34 2.52
N ALA A 230 -11.34 -16.45 3.51
CA ALA A 230 -10.09 -15.75 3.78
C ALA A 230 -8.96 -16.70 4.22
N ASP A 231 -9.29 -17.75 4.96
CA ASP A 231 -8.32 -18.78 5.37
C ASP A 231 -7.83 -19.59 4.17
N ILE A 232 -8.71 -19.83 3.19
CA ILE A 232 -8.38 -20.52 1.93
C ILE A 232 -7.35 -19.73 1.13
N TYR A 233 -7.50 -18.40 1.07
CA TYR A 233 -6.52 -17.52 0.44
C TYR A 233 -5.18 -17.56 1.21
N SER A 234 -5.24 -17.41 2.53
CA SER A 234 -4.06 -17.45 3.41
C SER A 234 -3.31 -18.79 3.27
N PHE A 235 -4.04 -19.89 3.10
CA PHE A 235 -3.49 -21.22 2.82
C PHE A 235 -2.78 -21.28 1.46
N GLY A 236 -3.33 -20.64 0.42
CA GLY A 236 -2.67 -20.51 -0.88
C GLY A 236 -1.35 -19.74 -0.81
N VAL A 237 -1.34 -18.63 -0.05
CA VAL A 237 -0.11 -17.86 0.24
C VAL A 237 0.91 -18.71 0.99
N LEU A 238 0.47 -19.48 1.99
CA LEU A 238 1.32 -20.41 2.74
C LEU A 238 1.93 -21.47 1.83
N ALA A 239 1.11 -22.11 0.99
CA ALA A 239 1.55 -23.15 0.08
C ALA A 239 2.62 -22.62 -0.88
N TYR A 240 2.39 -21.43 -1.45
CA TYR A 240 3.39 -20.77 -2.29
C TYR A 240 4.69 -20.48 -1.52
N TYR A 241 4.59 -19.89 -0.32
CA TYR A 241 5.75 -19.53 0.49
C TYR A 241 6.60 -20.75 0.91
N LEU A 242 5.97 -21.89 1.18
CA LEU A 242 6.69 -23.13 1.51
C LEU A 242 7.54 -23.65 0.35
N ILE A 243 7.15 -23.36 -0.89
CA ILE A 243 7.84 -23.80 -2.12
C ILE A 243 8.85 -22.74 -2.57
N ALA A 244 8.41 -21.49 -2.67
CA ALA A 244 9.17 -20.40 -3.29
C ALA A 244 10.05 -19.60 -2.33
N ARG A 245 9.82 -19.71 -1.01
CA ARG A 245 10.42 -18.83 0.03
C ARG A 245 10.16 -17.35 -0.11
N GLU A 246 9.31 -16.99 -1.05
CA GLU A 246 8.86 -15.64 -1.31
C GLU A 246 7.34 -15.62 -1.21
N PHE A 247 6.78 -14.45 -0.92
CA PHE A 247 5.34 -14.27 -0.99
C PHE A 247 4.94 -14.17 -2.45
N PRO A 248 3.81 -14.77 -2.87
CA PRO A 248 3.32 -14.54 -4.22
C PRO A 248 3.02 -13.05 -4.24
N GLN A 249 3.78 -12.21 -4.95
CA GLN A 249 3.58 -10.77 -5.03
C GLN A 249 3.69 -10.34 -6.49
N GLY A 250 2.71 -9.58 -6.96
CA GLY A 250 2.67 -9.00 -8.30
C GLY A 250 2.53 -10.10 -9.34
N TYR A 251 3.42 -10.07 -10.34
CA TYR A 251 3.67 -11.21 -11.20
C TYR A 251 4.71 -12.10 -10.52
N PHE A 252 4.26 -13.27 -10.05
CA PHE A 252 5.12 -14.25 -9.41
C PHE A 252 5.23 -15.51 -10.28
N ASP A 253 6.39 -16.15 -10.25
CA ASP A 253 6.61 -17.39 -11.00
C ASP A 253 5.80 -18.53 -10.37
N LEU A 254 5.19 -19.37 -11.20
CA LEU A 254 4.42 -20.52 -10.72
C LEU A 254 5.34 -21.60 -10.14
N PRO A 255 4.88 -22.39 -9.15
CA PRO A 255 5.63 -23.50 -8.57
C PRO A 255 6.30 -24.43 -9.59
N SER A 256 5.64 -24.75 -10.70
CA SER A 256 6.19 -25.58 -11.78
C SER A 256 7.46 -25.02 -12.42
N LYS A 257 7.65 -23.69 -12.37
CA LYS A 257 8.86 -23.01 -12.85
C LYS A 257 9.93 -22.90 -11.76
N ILE A 258 9.50 -22.75 -10.50
CA ILE A 258 10.39 -22.56 -9.34
C ILE A 258 11.00 -23.90 -8.88
N ALA A 259 10.17 -24.94 -8.78
CA ALA A 259 10.53 -26.28 -8.34
C ALA A 259 10.06 -27.31 -9.39
N PRO A 260 10.68 -27.34 -10.60
CA PRO A 260 10.29 -28.26 -11.67
C PRO A 260 10.43 -29.74 -11.32
N GLU A 261 11.15 -30.07 -10.25
CA GLU A 261 11.29 -31.41 -9.70
C GLU A 261 10.07 -31.91 -8.91
N TYR A 262 9.14 -31.01 -8.54
CA TYR A 262 7.90 -31.36 -7.86
C TYR A 262 6.92 -32.01 -8.85
N LYS A 263 6.28 -33.10 -8.42
CA LYS A 263 5.41 -33.92 -9.28
C LYS A 263 3.94 -33.53 -9.21
N LEU A 264 3.53 -32.92 -8.10
CA LEU A 264 2.14 -32.50 -7.89
C LEU A 264 1.87 -31.17 -8.58
N ASN A 265 0.63 -30.96 -9.01
CA ASN A 265 0.21 -29.74 -9.68
C ASN A 265 -0.07 -28.61 -8.67
N TRP A 266 1.00 -28.08 -8.08
CA TRP A 266 0.96 -26.99 -7.10
C TRP A 266 0.41 -25.68 -7.67
N ASP A 267 0.69 -25.42 -8.95
CA ASP A 267 0.18 -24.25 -9.68
C ASP A 267 -1.35 -24.18 -9.57
N LEU A 268 -2.03 -25.30 -9.84
CA LEU A 268 -3.49 -25.33 -9.82
C LEU A 268 -4.07 -25.13 -8.42
N LEU A 269 -3.48 -25.75 -7.39
CA LEU A 269 -3.89 -25.55 -5.99
C LEU A 269 -3.76 -24.08 -5.58
N ILE A 270 -2.58 -23.50 -5.81
CA ILE A 270 -2.27 -22.13 -5.41
C ILE A 270 -3.14 -21.15 -6.17
N CYS A 271 -3.28 -21.30 -7.50
CA CYS A 271 -4.12 -20.42 -8.31
C CYS A 271 -5.61 -20.50 -7.94
N LYS A 272 -6.14 -21.68 -7.58
CA LYS A 272 -7.52 -21.80 -7.08
C LYS A 272 -7.69 -21.15 -5.71
N CYS A 273 -6.71 -21.24 -4.82
CA CYS A 273 -6.76 -20.61 -3.50
C CYS A 273 -6.66 -19.07 -3.59
N LEU A 274 -5.85 -18.56 -4.52
CA LEU A 274 -5.58 -17.12 -4.70
C LEU A 274 -6.57 -16.40 -5.63
N GLN A 275 -7.75 -16.97 -5.89
CA GLN A 275 -8.79 -16.34 -6.71
C GLN A 275 -9.29 -15.02 -6.12
N LYS A 276 -9.50 -14.03 -6.99
CA LYS A 276 -10.09 -12.73 -6.65
C LYS A 276 -11.50 -12.88 -6.11
N ASP A 277 -12.34 -13.59 -6.87
CA ASP A 277 -13.71 -13.91 -6.48
C ASP A 277 -13.71 -14.96 -5.36
N ILE A 278 -14.25 -14.57 -4.20
CA ILE A 278 -14.37 -15.40 -3.00
C ILE A 278 -15.08 -16.72 -3.30
N ASN A 279 -16.06 -16.71 -4.21
CA ASN A 279 -16.87 -17.87 -4.55
C ASN A 279 -16.15 -18.86 -5.47
N ARG A 280 -15.09 -18.42 -6.16
CA ARG A 280 -14.27 -19.29 -7.02
C ARG A 280 -13.19 -20.05 -6.24
N ARG A 281 -12.97 -19.70 -4.97
CA ARG A 281 -12.05 -20.44 -4.09
C ARG A 281 -12.62 -21.84 -3.77
N PRO A 282 -11.81 -22.83 -3.40
CA PRO A 282 -12.31 -24.15 -2.98
C PRO A 282 -13.15 -24.11 -1.70
N GLU A 283 -14.21 -24.92 -1.62
CA GLU A 283 -15.02 -25.03 -0.40
C GLU A 283 -14.30 -25.82 0.70
N LYS A 284 -13.53 -26.83 0.31
CA LYS A 284 -12.70 -27.66 1.20
C LYS A 284 -11.29 -27.80 0.65
N LEU A 285 -10.30 -27.55 1.49
CA LEU A 285 -8.88 -27.63 1.15
C LEU A 285 -8.41 -29.07 0.96
N ILE A 286 -8.92 -30.02 1.73
CA ILE A 286 -8.55 -31.44 1.57
C ILE A 286 -9.04 -31.99 0.23
N GLU A 287 -10.26 -31.64 -0.18
CA GLU A 287 -10.78 -32.02 -1.50
C GLU A 287 -9.95 -31.37 -2.62
N ALA A 288 -9.60 -30.08 -2.47
CA ALA A 288 -8.70 -29.40 -3.38
C ALA A 288 -7.35 -30.12 -3.46
N LEU A 289 -6.65 -30.31 -2.35
CA LEU A 289 -5.37 -31.04 -2.28
C LEU A 289 -5.43 -32.42 -2.92
N ASN A 290 -6.51 -33.17 -2.70
CA ASN A 290 -6.69 -34.50 -3.28
C ASN A 290 -6.97 -34.47 -4.79
N SER A 291 -7.65 -33.43 -5.29
CA SER A 291 -8.06 -33.31 -6.70
C SER A 291 -6.89 -33.13 -7.69
N PHE A 292 -5.67 -32.86 -7.20
CA PHE A 292 -4.47 -32.59 -8.01
C PHE A 292 -3.46 -33.76 -8.04
N LEU A 293 -3.80 -34.88 -7.39
CA LEU A 293 -3.04 -36.13 -7.47
C LEU A 293 -3.28 -36.88 -8.81
N SER A 294 -4.20 -36.40 -9.66
CA SER A 294 -4.74 -37.18 -10.79
C SER A 294 -4.87 -36.46 -12.14
N THR A 295 -4.40 -35.21 -12.30
CA THR A 295 -4.65 -34.44 -13.53
C THR A 295 -3.38 -34.05 -14.28
N GLU A 296 -3.21 -34.62 -15.49
CA GLU A 296 -2.34 -34.06 -16.53
C GLU A 296 -2.83 -32.64 -16.93
N GLN A 297 -1.87 -31.78 -17.26
CA GLN A 297 -1.97 -30.40 -17.75
C GLN A 297 -3.39 -29.81 -17.85
N THR A 298 -3.75 -28.96 -16.88
CA THR A 298 -4.99 -28.19 -16.90
C THR A 298 -4.70 -26.74 -17.29
N ASP A 299 -5.57 -26.17 -18.13
CA ASP A 299 -5.47 -24.81 -18.65
C ASP A 299 -5.76 -23.76 -17.56
N ILE A 300 -4.72 -23.04 -17.13
CA ILE A 300 -4.75 -22.00 -16.08
C ILE A 300 -5.23 -20.65 -16.65
N SER A 301 -5.39 -20.52 -17.98
CA SER A 301 -5.67 -19.24 -18.65
C SER A 301 -7.00 -18.55 -18.27
N SER A 302 -7.94 -19.30 -17.67
CA SER A 302 -9.25 -18.80 -17.25
C SER A 302 -9.31 -18.33 -15.78
N LEU A 303 -8.20 -18.45 -15.04
CA LEU A 303 -8.15 -18.13 -13.61
C LEU A 303 -7.83 -16.63 -13.38
N GLU A 304 -8.72 -15.95 -12.67
CA GLU A 304 -8.56 -14.53 -12.29
C GLU A 304 -7.85 -14.44 -10.94
N ILE A 305 -6.52 -14.40 -10.97
CA ILE A 305 -5.68 -14.20 -9.79
C ILE A 305 -5.52 -12.70 -9.56
N LEU A 306 -5.63 -12.26 -8.31
CA LEU A 306 -5.31 -10.88 -7.95
C LEU A 306 -3.83 -10.60 -8.18
N SER A 307 -3.52 -9.60 -9.01
CA SER A 307 -2.17 -9.05 -9.04
C SER A 307 -1.92 -8.29 -7.75
N TRP A 308 -0.76 -8.48 -7.12
CA TRP A 308 -0.49 -7.75 -5.88
C TRP A 308 -0.26 -6.27 -6.08
N GLU A 309 -0.14 -5.78 -7.31
CA GLU A 309 -0.20 -4.35 -7.61
C GLU A 309 -1.57 -3.75 -7.19
N GLU A 310 -2.68 -4.51 -7.31
CA GLU A 310 -3.99 -4.06 -6.80
C GLU A 310 -4.08 -4.10 -5.26
N VAL A 311 -3.29 -4.99 -4.63
CA VAL A 311 -3.21 -5.18 -3.18
C VAL A 311 -2.35 -4.08 -2.57
N GLU A 312 -1.11 -3.88 -3.04
CA GLU A 312 -0.15 -2.82 -2.66
C GLU A 312 -0.81 -1.43 -2.68
N ARG A 313 -1.47 -1.09 -3.79
CA ARG A 313 -2.21 0.18 -3.96
C ARG A 313 -3.17 0.47 -2.81
N LYS A 314 -3.78 -0.56 -2.23
CA LYS A 314 -4.78 -0.39 -1.17
C LYS A 314 -4.19 -0.63 0.25
N VAL A 315 -3.04 -1.31 0.39
CA VAL A 315 -2.26 -1.37 1.64
C VAL A 315 -1.74 0.03 1.99
N GLU A 316 -1.16 0.71 1.01
CA GLU A 316 -0.64 2.06 1.16
C GLU A 316 -1.75 3.01 1.60
N ASN A 317 -2.94 2.90 1.00
CA ASN A 317 -4.12 3.66 1.40
C ASN A 317 -4.60 3.31 2.83
N ALA A 318 -4.56 2.03 3.24
CA ALA A 318 -5.01 1.60 4.58
C ALA A 318 -4.02 1.99 5.69
N MET A 319 -2.71 1.86 5.45
CA MET A 319 -1.67 2.34 6.37
C MET A 319 -1.70 3.87 6.49
N GLN A 320 -2.04 4.58 5.40
CA GLN A 320 -2.24 6.02 5.41
C GLN A 320 -3.46 6.43 6.26
N MET A 321 -4.58 5.68 6.19
CA MET A 321 -5.76 5.92 7.05
C MET A 321 -5.52 5.61 8.54
N SER A 322 -4.74 4.57 8.86
CA SER A 322 -4.36 4.23 10.24
C SER A 322 -3.50 5.34 10.87
N PHE A 323 -2.58 5.90 10.09
CA PHE A 323 -1.71 7.01 10.50
C PHE A 323 -2.49 8.32 10.68
N GLU A 324 -3.46 8.60 9.80
CA GLU A 324 -4.40 9.73 9.92
C GLU A 324 -5.26 9.62 11.18
N PHE A 325 -5.77 8.42 11.51
CA PHE A 325 -6.60 8.21 12.71
C PHE A 325 -5.83 8.40 14.03
N SER A 326 -4.54 8.07 14.06
CA SER A 326 -3.66 8.32 15.21
C SER A 326 -3.32 9.81 15.35
N GLN A 327 -3.16 10.53 14.24
CA GLN A 327 -3.01 11.99 14.27
C GLN A 327 -4.29 12.68 14.70
N ASP A 328 -5.46 12.21 14.28
CA ASP A 328 -6.75 12.78 14.67
C ASP A 328 -7.01 12.63 16.18
N ILE A 329 -6.66 11.51 16.80
CA ILE A 329 -6.77 11.33 18.26
C ILE A 329 -5.79 12.25 19.02
N ASN A 330 -4.54 12.36 18.55
CA ASN A 330 -3.55 13.25 19.15
C ASN A 330 -3.91 14.73 18.96
N ASN A 331 -4.53 15.09 17.84
CA ASN A 331 -5.01 16.44 17.55
C ASN A 331 -6.26 16.78 18.38
N LEU A 332 -7.18 15.83 18.57
CA LEU A 332 -8.34 15.99 19.47
C LEU A 332 -7.92 16.20 20.93
N GLU A 333 -6.87 15.52 21.40
CA GLU A 333 -6.31 15.74 22.75
C GLU A 333 -5.57 17.08 22.90
N LYS A 334 -5.08 17.65 21.79
CA LYS A 334 -4.40 18.96 21.72
C LYS A 334 -5.37 20.13 21.58
N GLU A 335 -6.40 19.98 20.74
CA GLU A 335 -7.44 21.01 20.52
C GLU A 335 -8.26 21.28 21.80
N VAL A 336 -8.43 20.28 22.67
CA VAL A 336 -9.08 20.45 23.98
C VAL A 336 -8.22 21.29 24.95
N LYS A 337 -6.90 21.40 24.73
CA LYS A 337 -5.97 22.18 25.57
C LYS A 337 -5.78 23.64 25.11
N ASP A 338 -5.95 23.94 23.84
CA ASP A 338 -5.51 25.21 23.24
C ASP A 338 -6.63 26.26 23.01
N LEU A 339 -7.89 25.98 23.36
CA LEU A 339 -9.04 26.85 23.07
C LEU A 339 -9.26 28.08 23.99
N ASN A 340 -8.21 28.80 24.36
CA ASN A 340 -8.34 30.08 25.07
C ASN A 340 -8.02 31.27 24.14
N ILE A 341 -9.02 31.75 23.38
CA ILE A 341 -8.87 32.89 22.44
C ILE A 341 -9.86 34.03 22.77
N ASP A 342 -9.38 35.28 22.78
CA ASP A 342 -10.19 36.50 22.70
C ASP A 342 -10.12 37.14 21.28
N PRO A 343 -11.25 37.28 20.56
CA PRO A 343 -11.29 37.70 19.17
C PRO A 343 -11.57 39.20 19.01
N LYS A 344 -10.55 40.06 19.13
CA LYS A 344 -10.62 41.44 18.62
C LYS A 344 -9.27 41.90 18.07
N SER A 345 -9.33 42.63 16.94
CA SER A 345 -8.23 43.28 16.20
C SER A 345 -7.62 42.37 15.11
N VAL A 346 -7.51 42.70 13.81
CA VAL A 346 -7.58 43.96 13.06
C VAL A 346 -7.94 43.64 11.57
N LYS A 347 -8.56 44.60 10.88
CA LYS A 347 -8.94 44.63 9.45
C LYS A 347 -7.92 45.41 8.58
N PHE A 348 -8.15 45.38 7.26
CA PHE A 348 -7.81 46.38 6.21
C PHE A 348 -6.51 46.09 5.40
N THR A 349 -6.34 46.33 4.10
CA THR A 349 -7.20 46.64 2.91
C THR A 349 -6.35 46.48 1.64
N SER A 350 -7.02 46.34 0.50
CA SER A 350 -6.54 46.22 -0.89
C SER A 350 -5.95 47.50 -1.51
N ILE A 351 -5.06 47.34 -2.51
CA ILE A 351 -4.66 48.40 -3.47
C ILE A 351 -4.71 47.83 -4.91
N GLU A 352 -5.11 48.70 -5.83
CA GLU A 352 -5.54 48.48 -7.22
C GLU A 352 -4.40 48.40 -8.26
N LYS A 353 -4.81 47.89 -9.44
CA LYS A 353 -4.08 47.57 -10.68
C LYS A 353 -3.61 48.79 -11.49
N THR A 354 -2.66 48.58 -12.39
CA THR A 354 -2.68 49.17 -13.75
C THR A 354 -2.06 48.24 -14.81
N ASP A 355 -2.69 48.26 -15.98
CA ASP A 355 -2.60 47.35 -17.14
C ASP A 355 -1.36 47.52 -18.05
N GLN A 356 -1.00 46.45 -18.77
CA GLN A 356 -1.18 46.33 -20.24
C GLN A 356 -0.73 44.94 -20.77
N LYS A 357 -1.64 44.25 -21.47
CA LYS A 357 -1.46 42.93 -22.09
C LYS A 357 -1.19 43.03 -23.60
N PRO A 358 -0.46 42.09 -24.21
CA PRO A 358 -0.61 41.74 -25.62
C PRO A 358 -1.61 40.59 -25.83
N VAL A 359 -2.33 40.64 -26.95
CA VAL A 359 -3.47 39.79 -27.31
C VAL A 359 -3.01 38.47 -27.93
N ILE A 360 -3.50 37.34 -27.39
CA ILE A 360 -3.35 36.00 -28.00
C ILE A 360 -4.74 35.45 -28.33
N LYS A 361 -4.89 34.96 -29.55
CA LYS A 361 -6.17 34.47 -30.10
C LYS A 361 -6.54 33.10 -29.48
N PRO A 362 -7.67 32.98 -28.76
CA PRO A 362 -8.06 31.71 -28.16
C PRO A 362 -8.59 30.74 -29.23
N GLN A 363 -8.08 29.51 -29.21
CA GLN A 363 -8.77 28.38 -29.86
C GLN A 363 -9.88 27.86 -28.95
N LYS A 364 -11.01 27.50 -29.57
CA LYS A 364 -12.25 27.10 -28.92
C LYS A 364 -12.13 25.66 -28.40
N ILE A 365 -12.33 25.48 -27.10
CA ILE A 365 -12.59 24.17 -26.49
C ILE A 365 -14.11 24.02 -26.41
N ASP A 366 -14.66 22.99 -27.05
CA ASP A 366 -16.09 22.70 -27.00
C ASP A 366 -16.48 22.08 -25.66
N ARG A 367 -17.57 22.60 -25.08
CA ARG A 367 -18.17 22.17 -23.81
C ARG A 367 -19.31 21.19 -24.12
N PRO A 368 -19.52 20.13 -23.34
CA PRO A 368 -20.61 19.18 -23.59
C PRO A 368 -21.99 19.81 -23.29
N THR A 369 -22.93 19.62 -24.22
CA THR A 369 -24.36 19.88 -24.04
C THR A 369 -25.08 18.59 -23.67
N TYR A 370 -25.89 18.61 -22.61
CA TYR A 370 -26.64 17.47 -22.12
C TYR A 370 -27.97 17.31 -22.87
N GLU A 371 -28.27 16.13 -23.39
CA GLU A 371 -29.64 15.76 -23.79
C GLU A 371 -30.38 15.12 -22.61
N PRO A 372 -31.64 15.51 -22.33
CA PRO A 372 -32.40 14.91 -21.25
C PRO A 372 -32.90 13.49 -21.61
N ASP A 373 -32.79 12.61 -20.63
CA ASP A 373 -33.25 11.22 -20.60
C ASP A 373 -34.76 11.08 -20.95
N PRO A 374 -35.16 10.21 -21.90
CA PRO A 374 -36.56 9.91 -22.25
C PRO A 374 -37.41 9.29 -21.12
N GLY A 375 -36.80 8.89 -19.99
CA GLY A 375 -37.50 8.24 -18.86
C GLY A 375 -38.41 9.14 -18.00
N ALA A 376 -38.49 10.45 -18.26
CA ALA A 376 -39.19 11.42 -17.41
C ALA A 376 -40.74 11.47 -17.53
N ILE A 377 -41.40 10.40 -18.00
CA ILE A 377 -42.86 10.39 -18.26
C ILE A 377 -43.69 9.97 -17.03
N PHE A 378 -43.11 9.47 -15.95
CA PHE A 378 -43.88 9.16 -14.73
C PHE A 378 -43.83 10.31 -13.72
N GLN A 379 -44.84 11.19 -13.83
CA GLN A 379 -45.12 12.25 -12.87
C GLN A 379 -45.44 11.69 -11.48
N LYS A 380 -44.69 12.16 -10.47
CA LYS A 380 -45.20 12.27 -9.10
C LYS A 380 -44.73 13.61 -8.55
N GLU A 381 -45.66 14.55 -8.40
CA GLU A 381 -45.39 15.91 -7.95
C GLU A 381 -44.81 15.89 -6.52
N LEU A 382 -43.59 16.40 -6.39
CA LEU A 382 -43.04 16.85 -5.12
C LEU A 382 -42.67 18.32 -5.28
N ASN A 383 -43.33 19.17 -4.51
CA ASN A 383 -43.07 20.60 -4.45
C ASN A 383 -41.62 20.86 -4.00
N VAL A 384 -40.74 21.19 -4.95
CA VAL A 384 -39.39 21.67 -4.67
C VAL A 384 -39.22 23.03 -5.32
N SER A 385 -38.86 24.02 -4.51
CA SER A 385 -38.50 25.36 -4.94
C SER A 385 -37.44 25.30 -6.06
N TYR A 386 -37.76 25.87 -7.23
CA TYR A 386 -36.86 25.92 -8.37
C TYR A 386 -35.53 26.59 -8.01
N TYR A 387 -34.46 25.79 -7.97
CA TYR A 387 -33.09 26.30 -8.01
C TYR A 387 -32.85 26.86 -9.41
N GLN A 388 -32.66 28.17 -9.53
CA GLN A 388 -32.09 28.77 -10.73
C GLN A 388 -30.56 28.69 -10.64
N PRO A 389 -29.88 27.86 -11.45
CA PRO A 389 -28.43 27.86 -11.49
C PRO A 389 -27.94 29.23 -11.96
N LYS A 390 -27.25 29.96 -11.08
CA LYS A 390 -26.51 31.16 -11.47
C LYS A 390 -25.51 30.75 -12.57
N LYS A 391 -25.59 31.37 -13.75
CA LYS A 391 -24.53 31.28 -14.76
C LYS A 391 -23.22 31.72 -14.09
N ALA A 392 -22.25 30.80 -14.01
CA ALA A 392 -20.94 31.09 -13.47
C ALA A 392 -20.30 32.22 -14.29
N GLU A 393 -19.96 33.32 -13.61
CA GLU A 393 -19.22 34.45 -14.19
C GLU A 393 -17.87 33.96 -14.72
N ILE A 394 -17.52 34.33 -15.95
CA ILE A 394 -16.21 34.08 -16.52
C ILE A 394 -15.22 34.95 -15.73
N LYS A 395 -14.43 34.32 -14.87
CA LYS A 395 -13.30 35.00 -14.23
C LYS A 395 -12.14 35.03 -15.21
N ASP A 396 -11.69 36.23 -15.59
CA ASP A 396 -10.40 36.43 -16.27
C ASP A 396 -9.25 36.09 -15.31
N VAL A 397 -8.98 34.79 -15.13
CA VAL A 397 -7.85 34.30 -14.32
C VAL A 397 -6.68 34.04 -15.26
N GLU A 398 -5.61 34.82 -15.11
CA GLU A 398 -4.39 34.65 -15.91
C GLU A 398 -3.43 33.62 -15.28
N PRO A 399 -2.83 32.72 -16.09
CA PRO A 399 -1.84 31.77 -15.62
C PRO A 399 -0.55 32.48 -15.17
N LEU A 400 0.10 31.92 -14.14
CA LEU A 400 1.47 32.29 -13.77
C LEU A 400 2.43 31.34 -14.51
N LEU A 401 3.01 31.81 -15.61
CA LEU A 401 3.88 31.00 -16.44
C LEU A 401 5.27 30.85 -15.80
N THR A 402 5.78 29.62 -15.83
CA THR A 402 7.18 29.31 -15.50
C THR A 402 8.08 29.62 -16.70
N GLU A 403 9.27 30.15 -16.43
CA GLU A 403 10.35 30.21 -17.42
C GLU A 403 10.71 28.81 -17.93
N MET A 404 11.17 28.72 -19.18
CA MET A 404 11.52 27.43 -19.79
C MET A 404 12.94 27.46 -20.31
N VAL A 405 13.61 26.31 -20.20
CA VAL A 405 14.93 26.05 -20.77
C VAL A 405 14.76 25.18 -22.01
N ILE A 406 15.51 25.49 -23.07
CA ILE A 406 15.59 24.65 -24.26
C ILE A 406 16.64 23.57 -24.05
N VAL A 407 16.22 22.31 -24.14
CA VAL A 407 17.12 21.16 -24.25
C VAL A 407 17.36 20.93 -25.74
N PRO A 408 18.62 20.98 -26.20
CA PRO A 408 18.91 20.84 -27.63
C PRO A 408 18.58 19.44 -28.13
N GLY A 409 18.07 19.34 -29.35
CA GLY A 409 17.91 18.05 -30.02
C GLY A 409 19.26 17.41 -30.34
N GLY A 410 19.32 16.10 -30.32
CA GLY A 410 20.56 15.36 -30.47
C GLY A 410 20.43 13.88 -30.17
N SER A 411 21.56 13.17 -30.26
CA SER A 411 21.67 11.77 -29.86
C SER A 411 22.21 11.69 -28.44
N TYR A 412 21.44 11.08 -27.55
CA TYR A 412 21.71 10.99 -26.12
C TYR A 412 21.72 9.54 -25.65
N THR A 413 22.46 9.31 -24.57
CA THR A 413 22.47 8.01 -23.89
C THR A 413 21.34 7.97 -22.86
N ARG A 414 20.54 6.90 -22.89
CA ARG A 414 19.42 6.64 -21.99
C ARG A 414 19.60 5.28 -21.31
N GLY A 415 19.14 5.14 -20.07
CA GLY A 415 19.15 3.90 -19.29
C GLY A 415 20.39 3.72 -18.43
N SER A 416 20.35 2.67 -17.61
CA SER A 416 21.38 2.40 -16.62
C SER A 416 21.75 0.92 -16.54
N ASP A 417 23.05 0.63 -16.59
CA ASP A 417 23.56 -0.73 -16.40
C ASP A 417 23.43 -1.22 -14.95
N ARG A 418 23.29 -0.27 -14.01
CA ARG A 418 23.15 -0.50 -12.56
C ARG A 418 21.72 -0.31 -12.04
N GLY A 419 20.81 0.12 -12.93
CA GLY A 419 19.40 0.35 -12.65
C GLY A 419 18.61 -0.94 -12.48
N SER A 420 17.33 -0.79 -12.20
CA SER A 420 16.34 -1.86 -12.27
C SER A 420 16.21 -2.41 -13.69
N ARG A 421 15.57 -3.57 -13.86
CA ARG A 421 15.47 -4.23 -15.17
C ARG A 421 14.67 -3.42 -16.20
N ASP A 422 13.73 -2.61 -15.75
CA ASP A 422 12.95 -1.67 -16.55
C ASP A 422 13.69 -0.37 -16.90
N GLU A 423 14.91 -0.17 -16.37
CA GLU A 423 15.85 0.91 -16.72
C GLU A 423 16.94 0.44 -17.72
N LYS A 424 16.88 -0.83 -18.14
CA LYS A 424 17.83 -1.51 -19.03
C LYS A 424 17.19 -1.87 -20.37
N PRO A 425 17.97 -1.96 -21.46
CA PRO A 425 19.42 -1.72 -21.53
C PRO A 425 19.75 -0.22 -21.60
N LYS A 426 21.01 0.12 -21.31
CA LYS A 426 21.56 1.43 -21.65
C LYS A 426 21.83 1.51 -23.16
N HIS A 427 21.27 2.50 -23.83
CA HIS A 427 21.30 2.62 -25.30
C HIS A 427 21.21 4.09 -25.75
N LYS A 428 21.37 4.34 -27.05
CA LYS A 428 21.24 5.69 -27.63
C LYS A 428 19.84 5.92 -28.18
N VAL A 429 19.33 7.12 -27.96
CA VAL A 429 18.09 7.64 -28.54
C VAL A 429 18.36 9.01 -29.17
N THR A 430 17.57 9.40 -30.16
CA THR A 430 17.61 10.73 -30.77
C THR A 430 16.35 11.47 -30.37
N ILE A 431 16.47 12.66 -29.80
CA ILE A 431 15.32 13.50 -29.45
C ILE A 431 15.40 14.84 -30.18
N ASN A 432 14.25 15.40 -30.53
CA ASN A 432 14.12 16.75 -31.06
C ASN A 432 14.39 17.77 -29.95
N SER A 433 14.68 19.02 -30.34
CA SER A 433 14.73 20.12 -29.37
C SER A 433 13.36 20.31 -28.74
N PHE A 434 13.32 20.45 -27.42
CA PHE A 434 12.11 20.76 -26.67
C PHE A 434 12.47 21.76 -25.57
N ALA A 435 11.47 22.47 -25.07
CA ALA A 435 11.60 23.35 -23.92
C ALA A 435 10.89 22.74 -22.72
N LEU A 436 11.49 22.91 -21.53
CA LEU A 436 10.98 22.37 -20.27
C LEU A 436 10.94 23.47 -19.20
N ASP A 437 9.90 23.47 -18.37
CA ASP A 437 9.79 24.38 -17.23
C ASP A 437 10.99 24.22 -16.28
N ILE A 438 11.55 25.34 -15.84
CA ILE A 438 12.75 25.33 -14.99
C ILE A 438 12.53 24.68 -13.62
N HIS A 439 11.30 24.57 -13.14
CA HIS A 439 10.92 23.87 -11.92
C HIS A 439 9.50 23.29 -12.02
N SER A 440 9.13 22.39 -11.11
CA SER A 440 7.78 21.83 -11.04
C SER A 440 6.71 22.89 -10.78
N VAL A 441 5.48 22.64 -11.24
CA VAL A 441 4.35 23.55 -11.03
C VAL A 441 4.08 23.72 -9.53
N THR A 442 3.92 24.96 -9.08
CA THR A 442 3.72 25.31 -7.66
C THR A 442 2.24 25.36 -7.26
N ASN A 443 1.97 25.34 -5.95
CA ASN A 443 0.62 25.51 -5.44
C ASN A 443 -0.02 26.84 -5.89
N GLU A 444 0.74 27.95 -5.93
CA GLU A 444 0.21 29.25 -6.37
C GLU A 444 -0.20 29.27 -7.85
N GLN A 445 0.56 28.56 -8.69
CA GLN A 445 0.25 28.38 -10.10
C GLN A 445 -1.01 27.53 -10.28
N PHE A 446 -1.08 26.40 -9.57
CA PHE A 446 -2.19 25.46 -9.71
C PHE A 446 -3.50 25.97 -9.11
N VAL A 447 -3.47 26.78 -8.05
CA VAL A 447 -4.69 27.42 -7.50
C VAL A 447 -5.38 28.29 -8.55
N ARG A 448 -4.63 29.06 -9.36
CA ARG A 448 -5.21 29.88 -10.43
C ARG A 448 -5.90 29.03 -11.48
N PHE A 449 -5.32 27.88 -11.82
CA PHE A 449 -5.96 26.91 -12.70
C PHE A 449 -7.27 26.38 -12.12
N LEU A 450 -7.30 26.04 -10.83
CA LEU A 450 -8.53 25.59 -10.16
C LEU A 450 -9.60 26.69 -10.09
N GLU A 451 -9.21 27.95 -9.93
CA GLU A 451 -10.12 29.09 -9.99
C GLU A 451 -10.73 29.27 -11.38
N PHE A 452 -9.94 29.04 -12.45
CA PHE A 452 -10.40 29.05 -13.83
C PHE A 452 -11.37 27.89 -14.12
N MET A 453 -11.02 26.67 -13.69
CA MET A 453 -11.85 25.47 -13.89
C MET A 453 -13.15 25.53 -13.11
N GLY A 454 -13.16 26.20 -11.95
CA GLY A 454 -14.33 26.32 -11.09
C GLY A 454 -14.69 25.02 -10.35
N GLY A 455 -13.85 24.00 -10.41
CA GLY A 455 -14.07 22.68 -9.81
C GLY A 455 -12.82 21.81 -9.80
N GLU A 456 -12.90 20.64 -9.14
CA GLU A 456 -11.80 19.67 -8.99
C GLU A 456 -11.89 18.50 -9.97
N LYS A 457 -12.68 18.64 -11.04
CA LYS A 457 -12.84 17.63 -12.07
C LYS A 457 -12.66 18.20 -13.47
N ASN A 458 -12.18 17.39 -14.40
CA ASN A 458 -12.10 17.74 -15.81
C ASN A 458 -13.44 17.49 -16.55
N SER A 459 -13.46 17.71 -17.87
CA SER A 459 -14.64 17.49 -18.73
C SER A 459 -15.15 16.06 -18.72
N ASP A 460 -14.27 15.08 -18.50
CA ASP A 460 -14.57 13.66 -18.54
C ASP A 460 -14.92 13.11 -17.14
N ASN A 461 -15.18 14.01 -16.18
CA ASN A 461 -15.50 13.70 -14.78
C ASN A 461 -14.35 13.01 -14.00
N ASN A 462 -13.13 13.04 -14.54
CA ASN A 462 -11.92 12.60 -13.84
C ASN A 462 -11.50 13.67 -12.82
N ASP A 463 -11.07 13.23 -11.65
CA ASP A 463 -10.53 14.12 -10.62
C ASP A 463 -9.22 14.74 -11.12
N ILE A 464 -9.05 16.06 -11.05
CA ILE A 464 -7.78 16.74 -11.36
C ILE A 464 -6.90 16.90 -10.13
N ILE A 465 -7.51 17.06 -8.94
CA ILE A 465 -6.83 17.20 -7.66
C ILE A 465 -7.76 16.71 -6.55
N ARG A 466 -7.19 16.16 -5.47
CA ARG A 466 -7.93 15.95 -4.23
C ARG A 466 -7.44 16.93 -3.18
N LEU A 467 -8.26 17.94 -2.88
CA LEU A 467 -7.87 19.03 -1.96
C LEU A 467 -7.38 18.52 -0.59
N ARG A 468 -8.00 17.45 -0.06
CA ARG A 468 -7.60 16.83 1.22
C ARG A 468 -6.16 16.29 1.22
N ASN A 469 -5.64 15.89 0.07
CA ASN A 469 -4.30 15.33 -0.10
C ASN A 469 -3.32 16.36 -0.69
N SER A 470 -3.75 17.63 -0.79
CA SER A 470 -2.97 18.74 -1.32
C SER A 470 -2.70 19.79 -0.24
N ARG A 471 -1.88 20.79 -0.56
CA ARG A 471 -1.67 21.99 0.28
C ARG A 471 -2.68 23.10 0.01
N ILE A 472 -3.76 22.79 -0.71
CA ILE A 472 -4.81 23.72 -1.12
C ILE A 472 -6.12 23.30 -0.43
N LYS A 473 -6.71 24.21 0.34
CA LYS A 473 -7.97 23.99 1.06
C LYS A 473 -9.07 24.91 0.52
N ARG A 474 -10.31 24.45 0.57
CA ARG A 474 -11.48 25.27 0.21
C ARG A 474 -12.16 25.77 1.48
N THR A 475 -12.19 27.09 1.67
CA THR A 475 -12.82 27.74 2.83
C THR A 475 -13.76 28.83 2.33
N ALA A 476 -15.03 28.76 2.71
CA ALA A 476 -16.07 29.71 2.29
C ALA A 476 -16.11 29.95 0.76
N GLY A 477 -15.93 28.89 -0.03
CA GLY A 477 -15.94 28.94 -1.50
C GLY A 477 -14.65 29.47 -2.14
N LYS A 478 -13.67 29.91 -1.35
CA LYS A 478 -12.35 30.35 -1.82
C LYS A 478 -11.31 29.25 -1.65
N LEU A 479 -10.36 29.18 -2.58
CA LEU A 479 -9.19 28.32 -2.47
C LEU A 479 -8.11 29.07 -1.69
N ILE A 480 -7.55 28.42 -0.67
CA ILE A 480 -6.53 28.96 0.22
C ILE A 480 -5.38 27.96 0.26
N ILE A 481 -4.17 28.44 0.03
CA ILE A 481 -2.95 27.63 0.17
C ILE A 481 -2.53 27.65 1.63
N GLU A 482 -2.09 26.50 2.13
CA GLU A 482 -1.48 26.39 3.45
C GLU A 482 -0.31 27.39 3.61
N SER A 483 -0.24 28.05 4.77
CA SER A 483 0.77 29.08 5.03
C SER A 483 2.18 28.51 4.83
N GLY A 484 3.00 29.18 4.01
CA GLY A 484 4.36 28.75 3.67
C GLY A 484 4.49 27.87 2.42
N TYR A 485 3.40 27.31 1.89
CA TYR A 485 3.46 26.33 0.79
C TYR A 485 3.17 26.90 -0.61
N ALA A 486 3.02 28.23 -0.74
CA ALA A 486 2.70 28.88 -2.02
C ALA A 486 3.68 28.50 -3.14
N LYS A 487 4.99 28.53 -2.82
CA LYS A 487 6.08 28.22 -3.75
C LYS A 487 6.55 26.76 -3.67
N HIS A 488 5.88 25.91 -2.91
CA HIS A 488 6.15 24.48 -2.92
C HIS A 488 5.50 23.86 -4.16
N PRO A 489 6.03 22.73 -4.68
CA PRO A 489 5.40 22.01 -5.77
C PRO A 489 3.96 21.64 -5.38
N VAL A 490 3.06 21.68 -6.35
CA VAL A 490 1.70 21.20 -6.16
C VAL A 490 1.72 19.68 -6.01
N VAL A 491 0.99 19.18 -5.02
CA VAL A 491 0.84 17.75 -4.72
C VAL A 491 -0.63 17.40 -4.54
N GLY A 492 -0.94 16.10 -4.55
CA GLY A 492 -2.33 15.66 -4.51
C GLY A 492 -3.06 15.79 -5.84
N ILE A 493 -2.30 15.94 -6.94
CA ILE A 493 -2.80 16.05 -8.31
C ILE A 493 -2.75 14.71 -9.02
N THR A 494 -3.72 14.46 -9.90
CA THR A 494 -3.72 13.30 -10.80
C THR A 494 -2.96 13.62 -12.08
N TRP A 495 -2.67 12.60 -12.88
CA TRP A 495 -2.14 12.81 -14.24
C TRP A 495 -3.12 13.63 -15.09
N TYR A 496 -4.43 13.40 -14.94
CA TYR A 496 -5.46 14.19 -15.64
C TYR A 496 -5.41 15.67 -15.25
N GLY A 497 -5.13 15.98 -13.98
CA GLY A 497 -4.94 17.35 -13.53
C GLY A 497 -3.68 18.00 -14.07
N ALA A 498 -2.57 17.26 -14.09
CA ALA A 498 -1.33 17.69 -14.69
C ALA A 498 -1.50 18.01 -16.19
N GLN A 499 -2.13 17.10 -16.94
CA GLN A 499 -2.41 17.28 -18.36
C GLN A 499 -3.36 18.46 -18.62
N ALA A 500 -4.43 18.58 -17.84
CA ALA A 500 -5.40 19.68 -17.99
C ALA A 500 -4.76 21.04 -17.69
N TYR A 501 -3.91 21.13 -16.67
CA TYR A 501 -3.12 22.33 -16.38
C TYR A 501 -2.18 22.66 -17.54
N ALA A 502 -1.39 21.68 -18.00
CA ALA A 502 -0.43 21.87 -19.09
C ALA A 502 -1.14 22.41 -20.34
N LYS A 503 -2.27 21.79 -20.71
CA LYS A 503 -3.10 22.24 -21.83
C LYS A 503 -3.67 23.65 -21.62
N TRP A 504 -4.09 23.99 -20.41
CA TRP A 504 -4.60 25.34 -20.08
C TRP A 504 -3.55 26.42 -20.28
N VAL A 505 -2.29 26.15 -19.93
CA VAL A 505 -1.17 27.07 -20.14
C VAL A 505 -0.55 26.98 -21.54
N GLY A 506 -1.14 26.20 -22.46
CA GLY A 506 -0.66 26.03 -23.83
C GLY A 506 0.60 25.17 -23.96
N LYS A 507 0.85 24.28 -23.00
CA LYS A 507 1.98 23.37 -22.93
C LYS A 507 1.50 21.90 -22.93
N ARG A 508 2.42 20.95 -22.82
CA ARG A 508 2.17 19.50 -22.63
C ARG A 508 2.98 18.97 -21.44
N LEU A 509 2.78 17.70 -21.07
CA LEU A 509 3.73 17.01 -20.20
C LEU A 509 4.97 16.59 -21.01
N PRO A 510 6.16 16.49 -20.38
CA PRO A 510 7.33 15.91 -21.04
C PRO A 510 7.10 14.43 -21.35
N THR A 511 7.74 13.94 -22.40
CA THR A 511 7.85 12.49 -22.57
C THR A 511 8.82 11.91 -21.55
N GLU A 512 8.74 10.60 -21.30
CA GLU A 512 9.66 9.90 -20.41
C GLU A 512 11.12 10.04 -20.90
N ALA A 513 11.31 10.02 -22.22
CA ALA A 513 12.63 10.21 -22.84
C ALA A 513 13.15 11.63 -22.66
N GLU A 514 12.32 12.63 -22.96
CA GLU A 514 12.66 14.04 -22.77
C GLU A 514 13.03 14.33 -21.31
N TRP A 515 12.24 13.80 -20.38
CA TRP A 515 12.49 13.96 -18.96
C TRP A 515 13.84 13.37 -18.55
N GLU A 516 14.16 12.15 -18.97
CA GLU A 516 15.43 11.50 -18.63
C GLU A 516 16.65 12.28 -19.13
N ILE A 517 16.57 12.73 -20.39
CA ILE A 517 17.67 13.47 -21.00
C ILE A 517 17.79 14.87 -20.39
N ALA A 518 16.67 15.51 -20.05
CA ALA A 518 16.69 16.76 -19.32
C ALA A 518 17.33 16.58 -17.92
N ALA A 519 17.07 15.46 -17.25
CA ALA A 519 17.62 15.16 -15.94
C ALA A 519 19.14 15.00 -15.95
N SER A 520 19.73 14.42 -17.01
CA SER A 520 21.19 14.23 -17.10
C SER A 520 22.01 15.52 -17.20
N GLY A 521 21.36 16.68 -17.40
CA GLY A 521 22.04 17.98 -17.40
C GLY A 521 23.03 18.16 -18.55
N GLY A 522 22.97 17.34 -19.60
CA GLY A 522 23.86 17.40 -20.75
C GLY A 522 25.17 16.62 -20.58
N GLU A 523 25.32 15.87 -19.49
CA GLU A 523 26.46 14.98 -19.27
C GLU A 523 26.16 13.56 -19.80
N ASP A 524 27.06 13.05 -20.65
CA ASP A 524 27.01 11.68 -21.12
C ASP A 524 27.30 10.71 -19.97
N ASN A 525 26.34 9.81 -19.69
CA ASN A 525 26.40 8.80 -18.63
C ASN A 525 26.19 9.32 -17.19
N ALA A 526 25.57 10.48 -17.00
CA ALA A 526 25.17 10.94 -15.68
C ALA A 526 24.25 9.92 -14.99
N GLU A 527 24.64 9.45 -13.80
CA GLU A 527 23.81 8.55 -12.98
C GLU A 527 22.75 9.37 -12.21
N TYR A 528 23.10 10.60 -11.82
CA TYR A 528 22.27 11.60 -11.15
C TYR A 528 22.34 12.94 -11.90
N PRO A 529 21.43 13.91 -11.66
CA PRO A 529 21.48 15.22 -12.34
C PRO A 529 22.74 16.04 -12.07
N THR A 530 23.49 15.65 -11.04
CA THR A 530 24.77 16.23 -10.60
C THR A 530 25.98 15.41 -11.07
N GLY A 531 25.77 14.45 -11.98
CA GLY A 531 26.81 13.59 -12.55
C GLY A 531 26.83 12.20 -11.91
N ALA A 532 27.94 11.84 -11.26
CA ALA A 532 28.15 10.50 -10.71
C ALA A 532 27.54 10.29 -9.31
N ASP A 533 27.25 11.36 -8.58
CA ASP A 533 26.70 11.26 -7.22
C ASP A 533 25.79 12.44 -6.86
N ILE A 534 24.95 12.27 -5.83
CA ILE A 534 24.05 13.29 -5.30
C ILE A 534 24.02 13.30 -3.77
N ASP A 535 23.89 14.49 -3.18
CA ASP A 535 23.75 14.70 -1.74
C ASP A 535 22.57 15.61 -1.36
N HIS A 536 22.32 15.74 -0.04
CA HIS A 536 21.22 16.53 0.51
C HIS A 536 21.35 18.05 0.31
N ALA A 537 22.51 18.55 -0.13
CA ALA A 537 22.67 19.97 -0.49
C ALA A 537 22.30 20.23 -1.96
N GLN A 538 22.05 19.17 -2.74
CA GLN A 538 21.77 19.24 -4.17
C GLN A 538 20.34 18.84 -4.54
N ALA A 539 19.64 18.09 -3.68
CA ALA A 539 18.23 17.74 -3.88
C ALA A 539 17.51 17.44 -2.57
N ASN A 540 16.18 17.55 -2.59
CA ASN A 540 15.32 17.20 -1.47
C ASN A 540 14.93 15.71 -1.49
N PHE A 541 15.60 14.88 -0.72
CA PHE A 541 15.26 13.46 -0.52
C PHE A 541 15.58 13.04 0.92
N PHE A 542 14.95 11.96 1.39
CA PHE A 542 14.99 11.52 2.80
C PHE A 542 14.73 12.65 3.81
N ASN A 543 13.70 13.45 3.56
CA ASN A 543 13.30 14.61 4.37
C ASN A 543 11.87 14.43 4.90
N SER A 544 11.36 15.40 5.66
CA SER A 544 10.02 15.34 6.27
C SER A 544 8.90 15.93 5.39
N ASP A 545 9.24 16.75 4.40
CA ASP A 545 8.27 17.40 3.52
C ASP A 545 8.93 17.95 2.24
N THR A 546 8.08 18.45 1.34
CA THR A 546 8.49 19.31 0.22
C THR A 546 9.21 20.56 0.68
N THR A 547 10.09 21.08 -0.17
CA THR A 547 10.70 22.41 -0.05
C THR A 547 10.15 23.33 -1.13
N SER A 548 10.31 24.64 -0.96
CA SER A 548 10.04 25.60 -2.03
C SER A 548 10.87 25.24 -3.27
N VAL A 549 10.28 25.43 -4.46
CA VAL A 549 11.01 25.22 -5.71
C VAL A 549 12.24 26.14 -5.79
N MET A 550 13.28 25.67 -6.46
CA MET A 550 14.58 26.34 -6.61
C MET A 550 15.33 26.54 -5.29
N SER A 551 15.09 25.67 -4.29
CA SER A 551 15.87 25.67 -3.05
C SER A 551 17.27 25.07 -3.23
N TYR A 552 17.47 24.26 -4.27
CA TYR A 552 18.71 23.55 -4.57
C TYR A 552 19.32 24.04 -5.90
N PRO A 553 20.63 23.85 -6.13
CA PRO A 553 21.28 24.24 -7.39
C PRO A 553 20.66 23.56 -8.62
N PRO A 554 20.65 24.23 -9.79
CA PRO A 554 20.18 23.62 -11.02
C PRO A 554 21.20 22.63 -11.60
N ASN A 555 20.74 21.73 -12.47
CA ASN A 555 21.63 20.87 -13.26
C ASN A 555 22.29 21.64 -14.43
N GLY A 556 23.08 20.94 -15.25
CA GLY A 556 23.83 21.56 -16.36
C GLY A 556 22.98 22.26 -17.44
N TYR A 557 21.69 21.98 -17.53
CA TYR A 557 20.76 22.72 -18.40
C TYR A 557 20.12 23.94 -17.73
N GLY A 558 20.28 24.14 -16.42
CA GLY A 558 19.59 25.20 -15.69
C GLY A 558 18.22 24.77 -15.15
N LEU A 559 17.96 23.46 -15.07
CA LEU A 559 16.72 22.91 -14.51
C LEU A 559 16.89 22.66 -13.01
N TYR A 560 15.93 23.13 -12.23
CA TYR A 560 15.87 22.99 -10.78
C TYR A 560 14.97 21.81 -10.39
N ASP A 561 15.27 21.23 -9.23
CA ASP A 561 14.49 20.17 -8.58
C ASP A 561 14.09 19.05 -9.56
N VAL A 562 14.94 18.70 -10.53
CA VAL A 562 14.62 17.63 -11.50
C VAL A 562 14.49 16.30 -10.79
N VAL A 563 15.25 16.09 -9.72
CA VAL A 563 15.09 14.94 -8.84
C VAL A 563 14.82 15.40 -7.41
N GLY A 564 14.13 14.55 -6.66
CA GLY A 564 13.69 14.85 -5.32
C GLY A 564 12.54 15.85 -5.31
N ASN A 565 12.18 16.29 -4.12
CA ASN A 565 11.00 17.10 -3.83
C ASN A 565 9.70 16.35 -4.19
N VAL A 566 9.35 16.16 -5.47
CA VAL A 566 8.16 15.40 -5.90
C VAL A 566 8.49 14.53 -7.12
N TYR A 567 7.83 13.36 -7.21
CA TYR A 567 7.82 12.63 -8.47
C TYR A 567 7.04 13.43 -9.51
N GLU A 568 7.45 13.34 -10.77
CA GLU A 568 6.84 14.11 -11.85
C GLU A 568 6.14 13.23 -12.88
N TRP A 569 4.87 13.54 -13.15
CA TRP A 569 4.11 12.90 -14.21
C TRP A 569 4.68 13.21 -15.60
N CYS A 570 4.89 12.16 -16.39
CA CYS A 570 5.19 12.26 -17.82
C CYS A 570 3.94 11.97 -18.67
N GLU A 571 3.98 12.35 -19.95
CA GLU A 571 2.89 12.07 -20.89
C GLU A 571 2.71 10.57 -21.12
N ASP A 572 3.79 9.78 -21.12
CA ASP A 572 3.81 8.40 -21.59
C ASP A 572 3.01 7.44 -20.72
N TRP A 573 2.41 6.45 -21.39
CA TRP A 573 2.01 5.22 -20.73
C TRP A 573 3.25 4.42 -20.36
N TYR A 574 3.23 3.82 -19.18
CA TYR A 574 4.32 2.98 -18.70
C TYR A 574 4.28 1.60 -19.38
N ALA A 575 5.41 1.20 -19.93
CA ALA A 575 5.69 -0.17 -20.36
C ALA A 575 6.99 -0.66 -19.73
N TYR A 576 6.97 -1.88 -19.19
CA TYR A 576 8.12 -2.51 -18.56
C TYR A 576 9.28 -2.71 -19.55
N ASN A 577 8.97 -3.09 -20.79
CA ASN A 577 9.93 -3.32 -21.88
C ASN A 577 10.18 -2.07 -22.75
N PHE A 578 9.84 -0.86 -22.27
CA PHE A 578 9.97 0.36 -23.08
C PHE A 578 11.40 0.58 -23.57
N TYR A 579 12.42 0.27 -22.76
CA TYR A 579 13.82 0.48 -23.12
C TYR A 579 14.30 -0.49 -24.21
N ASP A 580 13.76 -1.71 -24.24
CA ASP A 580 14.01 -2.66 -25.34
C ASP A 580 13.39 -2.18 -26.65
N ILE A 581 12.22 -1.51 -26.56
CA ILE A 581 11.50 -0.94 -27.71
C ILE A 581 12.24 0.32 -28.20
N SER A 582 12.57 1.26 -27.31
CA SER A 582 13.26 2.49 -27.69
C SER A 582 14.69 2.26 -28.18
N MET A 583 15.30 1.11 -27.86
CA MET A 583 16.55 0.68 -28.49
C MET A 583 16.35 0.29 -29.96
N GLN A 584 15.20 -0.27 -30.33
CA GLN A 584 14.86 -0.65 -31.70
C GLN A 584 14.30 0.53 -32.50
N GLU A 585 13.56 1.41 -31.84
CA GLU A 585 12.93 2.62 -32.37
C GLU A 585 13.46 3.87 -31.65
N PRO A 586 14.71 4.29 -31.95
CA PRO A 586 15.42 5.30 -31.14
C PRO A 586 15.04 6.74 -31.45
N GLU A 587 14.24 7.02 -32.48
CA GLU A 587 13.88 8.39 -32.88
C GLU A 587 12.64 8.88 -32.13
N ASN A 588 12.82 9.87 -31.26
CA ASN A 588 11.79 10.46 -30.39
C ASN A 588 10.90 9.41 -29.72
N PRO A 589 11.48 8.42 -29.00
CA PRO A 589 10.73 7.29 -28.50
C PRO A 589 9.69 7.74 -27.49
N THR A 590 8.45 7.33 -27.73
CA THR A 590 7.33 7.48 -26.80
C THR A 590 6.89 6.12 -26.31
N GLY A 591 6.35 6.07 -25.09
CA GLY A 591 5.69 4.88 -24.55
C GLY A 591 4.52 4.41 -25.43
N PRO A 592 3.94 3.24 -25.11
CA PRO A 592 2.83 2.68 -25.88
C PRO A 592 1.63 3.65 -25.96
N GLN A 593 0.81 3.51 -27.00
CA GLN A 593 -0.37 4.38 -27.21
C GLN A 593 -1.45 4.20 -26.13
N GLN A 594 -1.46 3.06 -25.45
CA GLN A 594 -2.40 2.72 -24.39
C GLN A 594 -1.69 1.95 -23.27
N GLY A 595 -2.19 2.08 -22.05
CA GLY A 595 -1.64 1.39 -20.89
C GLY A 595 -2.54 1.52 -19.66
N VAL A 596 -2.10 0.89 -18.56
CA VAL A 596 -2.78 0.97 -17.26
C VAL A 596 -2.19 2.10 -16.41
N TYR A 597 -0.86 2.24 -16.43
CA TYR A 597 -0.13 3.20 -15.62
C TYR A 597 0.52 4.29 -16.46
N ARG A 598 0.62 5.50 -15.92
CA ARG A 598 1.44 6.59 -16.48
C ARG A 598 2.79 6.64 -15.78
N VAL A 599 3.79 7.18 -16.46
CA VAL A 599 5.15 7.22 -15.94
C VAL A 599 5.34 8.37 -14.93
N LEU A 600 6.07 8.08 -13.86
CA LEU A 600 6.55 9.02 -12.86
C LEU A 600 8.09 8.97 -12.83
N ARG A 601 8.73 10.13 -12.72
CA ARG A 601 10.19 10.27 -12.72
C ARG A 601 10.68 11.15 -11.57
N GLY A 602 11.97 11.03 -11.23
CA GLY A 602 12.68 11.97 -10.36
C GLY A 602 12.71 11.67 -8.87
N GLY A 603 11.87 10.76 -8.37
CA GLY A 603 11.82 10.53 -6.92
C GLY A 603 11.19 11.70 -6.16
N CYS A 604 11.07 11.60 -4.84
CA CYS A 604 10.45 12.65 -4.02
C CYS A 604 11.18 12.88 -2.69
N TRP A 605 10.69 13.82 -1.89
CA TRP A 605 11.25 14.12 -0.58
C TRP A 605 11.30 12.94 0.39
N LYS A 606 10.45 11.90 0.23
CA LYS A 606 10.49 10.66 1.03
C LYS A 606 11.46 9.60 0.49
N SER A 607 11.87 9.75 -0.76
CA SER A 607 12.64 8.74 -1.46
C SER A 607 14.06 8.62 -0.91
N LEU A 608 14.69 7.47 -1.16
CA LEU A 608 16.10 7.27 -0.87
C LEU A 608 16.96 7.79 -2.03
N LYS A 609 18.27 7.81 -1.82
CA LYS A 609 19.24 8.28 -2.81
C LYS A 609 19.15 7.50 -4.11
N GLU A 610 18.88 6.20 -4.06
CA GLU A 610 18.81 5.31 -5.21
C GLU A 610 17.68 5.68 -6.18
N ASP A 611 16.61 6.30 -5.68
CA ASP A 611 15.47 6.75 -6.47
C ASP A 611 15.75 8.06 -7.22
N MET A 612 16.82 8.78 -6.87
CA MET A 612 17.23 10.05 -7.49
C MET A 612 17.98 9.87 -8.80
N ARG A 613 18.20 8.63 -9.27
CA ARG A 613 18.92 8.38 -10.51
C ARG A 613 18.14 8.92 -11.70
N CYS A 614 18.85 9.49 -12.69
CA CYS A 614 18.23 10.03 -13.90
C CYS A 614 17.37 8.99 -14.62
N ALA A 615 17.80 7.73 -14.65
CA ALA A 615 17.13 6.61 -15.29
C ALA A 615 16.05 5.93 -14.44
N HIS A 616 15.91 6.27 -13.16
CA HIS A 616 14.97 5.60 -12.26
C HIS A 616 13.51 5.81 -12.70
N ARG A 617 12.75 4.72 -12.74
CA ARG A 617 11.36 4.70 -13.22
C ARG A 617 10.41 4.40 -12.08
N HIS A 618 9.33 5.16 -12.04
CA HIS A 618 8.17 4.82 -11.22
C HIS A 618 6.90 4.89 -12.08
N ARG A 619 5.82 4.30 -11.61
CA ARG A 619 4.54 4.32 -12.32
C ARG A 619 3.38 4.27 -11.36
N ASN A 620 2.27 4.90 -11.75
CA ASN A 620 1.01 4.74 -11.02
C ASN A 620 -0.18 4.97 -11.96
N ASN A 621 -1.38 4.64 -11.49
CA ASN A 621 -2.60 4.86 -12.26
C ASN A 621 -2.79 6.37 -12.51
N PRO A 622 -3.28 6.79 -13.69
CA PRO A 622 -3.45 8.20 -14.03
C PRO A 622 -4.41 8.95 -13.09
N GLY A 623 -5.35 8.25 -12.45
CA GLY A 623 -6.29 8.80 -11.47
C GLY A 623 -5.80 8.74 -10.01
N THR A 624 -4.62 8.19 -9.74
CA THR A 624 -4.08 8.13 -8.37
C THR A 624 -3.74 9.53 -7.89
N VAL A 625 -4.06 9.80 -6.62
CA VAL A 625 -3.73 11.03 -5.94
C VAL A 625 -2.75 10.73 -4.81
N ASN A 626 -1.59 11.38 -4.79
CA ASN A 626 -0.58 11.21 -3.76
C ASN A 626 0.07 12.56 -3.39
N GLY A 627 0.40 12.74 -2.12
CA GLY A 627 1.09 13.92 -1.58
C GLY A 627 2.56 14.05 -2.00
N THR A 628 3.08 13.12 -2.80
CA THR A 628 4.44 13.14 -3.35
C THR A 628 4.48 13.29 -4.88
N TYR A 629 3.33 13.39 -5.55
CA TYR A 629 3.25 13.50 -7.01
C TYR A 629 2.94 14.93 -7.44
N GLY A 630 3.82 15.47 -8.28
CA GLY A 630 3.69 16.75 -8.98
C GLY A 630 3.98 16.57 -10.46
N PHE A 631 4.35 17.65 -11.13
CA PHE A 631 4.66 17.66 -12.55
C PHE A 631 5.34 18.97 -12.96
N ARG A 632 5.96 18.96 -14.13
CA ARG A 632 6.42 20.15 -14.85
C ARG A 632 5.94 20.09 -16.31
N CYS A 633 5.90 21.23 -16.99
CA CYS A 633 5.41 21.28 -18.37
C CYS A 633 6.55 21.35 -19.39
N ALA A 634 6.29 20.83 -20.59
CA ALA A 634 7.15 20.86 -21.76
C ALA A 634 6.44 21.53 -22.95
N THR A 635 7.20 21.98 -23.94
CA THR A 635 6.69 22.48 -25.22
C THR A 635 7.66 22.13 -26.35
N ASP A 636 7.12 21.94 -27.55
CA ASP A 636 7.93 21.65 -28.73
C ASP A 636 8.61 22.93 -29.22
N VAL A 637 9.88 22.84 -29.61
CA VAL A 637 10.62 23.96 -30.20
C VAL A 637 10.59 23.82 -31.72
N SER A 638 9.93 24.75 -32.39
CA SER A 638 9.77 24.81 -33.85
C SER A 638 11.02 25.29 -34.58
#